data_AF-A0A7M5XJL8-F1
#
_entry.id   AF-A0A7M5XJL8-F1
#
_cell.length_a   1.000
_cell.length_b   1.000
_cell.length_c   1.000
_cell.angle_alpha   90.00
_cell.angle_beta   90.00
_cell.angle_gamma   90.00
#
_symmetry.space_group_name_H-M   'P 1'
#
loop_
_entity.id
_entity.type
_entity.pdbx_description
1 polymer ?
#
loop_
_entity_poly.entity_id
_entity_poly.type
_entity_poly.pdbx_seq_one_letter_code
_entity_poly.pdbx_strand_id
1 'polypeptide(L)'
;MPKKGKKGDNTFRFQSFSEQINVSIDVHRNARLTSKEIPENDKDTFFRESLEKWAELNCSIDYTKLYRKLKPLSRSFNQLVYHKDQVVEILKEYLSKDESLAHEACVELLAHMSKDLLDEFYPFFDQFFPLLVKFLGNNQNTKLIESTFICFAYIFKFLWKWMLKDLKNFFKTFSLLVSASQKHHIQVFASEAFAFLIRKSKDKPKVIKFLLEQIDCTLNEGVGHLLFQSVKGIKSQLNLAGEEVLMVILDTLYLVNNEKEEVMKALRVLWISILRHCSKENANILSKILYNSIENYFKSNKDDLETMQCFLLLLTEIVDFKNGDYIDTQHCLQVITYHLKKLNDDDIQELIQSLSAKLIKTINGNLTDDDIVNFINDYANLFSKDTRKPLQLYRQLLNWYKIDLIKPSMLSFISKHFKNVDKGGDFLEFLVEFVYNVDPRGKLCRPIEQQTINESILDFERRKREKHFHSRVIEGLNIELWSDNPGFFWCSSVVLMHTRFEPTKKDLCDISELAKEILDKLDESLSTHHLLALCYLVACFQLMKAKSEAVCEDLPLKKMTELVRLHPSSEHCLQAFDVYVSTSSECSSEESSTIMNILKENLNSPFKLNRILTLRIFDSLQAKSTIESDVFKNCLVAEEIEVTLNTYRDRMMHLQKLTFRQDTTLPPDQIMECVLRYLIGNFYLNFSLVWEPTTKVILSYMGEEHDKTNYLWTVWMEILNNITGFCENPKPPFTKDDEERNLSETYLTFYNVFRIEKTEYRPDYQNFRYLMWKAMSDFASVVERRSRFVMPLFFQFVE
;
A
#
# COMPACT_ATOMS: atom_id res chain seq x y z
N MET A 1 11.95 16.33 5.38
CA MET A 1 12.33 17.31 6.43
C MET A 1 13.63 16.83 7.07
N PRO A 2 14.74 17.59 7.05
CA PRO A 2 15.90 17.20 7.84
C PRO A 2 15.58 17.41 9.33
N LYS A 3 15.92 16.42 10.16
CA LYS A 3 15.74 16.45 11.61
C LYS A 3 16.34 17.75 12.17
N LYS A 4 15.53 18.63 12.76
CA LYS A 4 16.00 19.72 13.61
C LYS A 4 16.60 19.10 14.88
N GLY A 5 17.85 18.65 14.81
CA GLY A 5 18.62 18.31 16.01
C GLY A 5 18.75 19.54 16.89
N LYS A 6 18.48 19.40 18.20
CA LYS A 6 18.78 20.44 19.18
C LYS A 6 20.26 20.81 19.03
N LYS A 7 20.56 22.09 18.77
CA LYS A 7 21.94 22.59 18.82
C LYS A 7 22.41 22.43 20.28
N GLY A 8 23.31 21.49 20.54
CA GLY A 8 23.93 21.32 21.86
C GLY A 8 24.97 22.41 22.11
N ASP A 9 25.29 22.65 23.38
CA ASP A 9 26.17 23.73 23.88
C ASP A 9 27.68 23.54 23.56
N ASN A 10 28.07 22.43 22.93
CA ASN A 10 29.47 22.17 22.61
C ASN A 10 29.97 23.02 21.43
N THR A 11 31.06 23.75 21.65
CA THR A 11 31.72 24.63 20.68
C THR A 11 32.34 23.85 19.51
N PHE A 12 32.90 22.67 19.78
CA PHE A 12 33.41 21.75 18.76
C PHE A 12 32.48 20.55 18.64
N ARG A 13 31.99 20.31 17.42
CA ARG A 13 31.14 19.16 17.10
C ARG A 13 31.62 18.49 15.84
N PHE A 14 31.55 17.16 15.82
CA PHE A 14 31.70 16.42 14.60
C PHE A 14 30.62 16.85 13.61
N GLN A 15 31.03 17.20 12.40
CA GLN A 15 30.13 17.40 11.27
C GLN A 15 30.39 16.28 10.29
N SER A 16 29.34 15.53 9.96
CA SER A 16 29.46 14.51 8.92
C SER A 16 29.78 15.16 7.57
N PHE A 17 30.40 14.40 6.66
CA PHE A 17 30.67 14.83 5.29
C PHE A 17 29.42 15.43 4.60
N SER A 18 28.26 14.80 4.79
CA SER A 18 26.97 15.29 4.26
C SER A 18 26.55 16.64 4.84
N GLU A 19 26.80 16.90 6.13
CA GLU A 19 26.50 18.19 6.75
C GLU A 19 27.44 19.29 6.25
N GLN A 20 28.72 18.98 6.09
CA GLN A 20 29.71 19.93 5.57
C GLN A 20 29.44 20.30 4.11
N ILE A 21 29.07 19.33 3.26
CA ILE A 21 28.72 19.62 1.86
C ILE A 21 27.48 20.51 1.76
N ASN A 22 26.45 20.26 2.57
CA ASN A 22 25.26 21.13 2.54
C ASN A 22 25.61 22.59 2.86
N VAL A 23 26.54 22.82 3.80
CA VAL A 23 27.07 24.16 4.10
C VAL A 23 27.83 24.73 2.88
N SER A 24 28.67 23.93 2.22
CA SER A 24 29.43 24.39 1.03
C SER A 24 28.55 24.84 -0.15
N ILE A 25 27.41 24.16 -0.37
CA ILE A 25 26.44 24.55 -1.40
C ILE A 25 25.79 25.90 -1.07
N ASP A 26 25.54 26.18 0.21
CA ASP A 26 25.03 27.47 0.68
C ASP A 26 26.07 28.60 0.56
N VAL A 27 27.37 28.31 0.77
CA VAL A 27 28.46 29.28 0.54
C VAL A 27 28.53 29.69 -0.93
N HIS A 28 28.35 28.76 -1.86
CA HIS A 28 28.25 29.05 -3.30
C HIS A 28 27.11 30.04 -3.63
N ARG A 29 25.94 29.94 -2.97
CA ARG A 29 24.84 30.90 -3.16
C ARG A 29 25.22 32.31 -2.73
N ASN A 30 26.02 32.43 -1.67
CA ASN A 30 26.51 33.71 -1.15
C ASN A 30 27.70 34.28 -1.95
N ALA A 31 28.58 33.44 -2.50
CA ALA A 31 29.68 33.86 -3.36
C ALA A 31 29.20 34.62 -4.61
N ARG A 32 28.01 34.28 -5.13
CA ARG A 32 27.35 35.02 -6.23
C ARG A 32 27.05 36.47 -5.86
N LEU A 33 26.76 36.75 -4.58
CA LEU A 33 26.34 38.04 -4.04
C LEU A 33 27.51 38.89 -3.50
N THR A 34 28.64 38.29 -3.14
CA THR A 34 29.75 38.93 -2.41
C THR A 34 31.04 39.14 -3.22
N SER A 35 31.05 38.79 -4.50
CA SER A 35 32.23 39.02 -5.35
C SER A 35 32.48 40.52 -5.53
N LYS A 36 33.66 41.01 -5.12
CA LYS A 36 34.10 42.39 -5.38
C LYS A 36 34.07 42.71 -6.88
N GLU A 37 33.59 43.88 -7.27
CA GLU A 37 33.50 44.27 -8.70
C GLU A 37 34.85 44.76 -9.25
N ILE A 38 35.70 45.33 -8.38
CA ILE A 38 37.02 45.88 -8.70
C ILE A 38 38.05 45.25 -7.73
N PRO A 39 39.30 45.00 -8.18
CA PRO A 39 40.40 44.59 -7.30
C PRO A 39 40.67 45.64 -6.19
N GLU A 40 41.30 45.26 -5.08
CA GLU A 40 41.64 46.19 -3.98
C GLU A 40 42.59 47.30 -4.43
N ASN A 41 43.44 47.01 -5.42
CA ASN A 41 44.19 48.02 -6.16
C ASN A 41 43.63 48.13 -7.58
N ASP A 42 43.20 49.32 -8.00
CA ASP A 42 42.67 49.61 -9.35
C ASP A 42 43.64 49.27 -10.52
N LYS A 43 44.89 48.89 -10.22
CA LYS A 43 45.92 48.49 -11.21
C LYS A 43 46.26 47.00 -11.22
N ASP A 44 45.72 46.21 -10.30
CA ASP A 44 45.98 44.77 -10.19
C ASP A 44 44.90 43.93 -10.89
N THR A 45 45.16 42.64 -11.05
CA THR A 45 44.20 41.66 -11.59
C THR A 45 43.69 40.79 -10.44
N PHE A 46 42.45 40.27 -10.55
CA PHE A 46 41.94 39.34 -9.54
C PHE A 46 42.81 38.08 -9.45
N PHE A 47 43.35 37.64 -10.59
CA PHE A 47 44.29 36.53 -10.66
C PHE A 47 45.55 36.79 -9.83
N ARG A 48 46.15 37.98 -9.96
CA ARG A 48 47.36 38.35 -9.22
C ARG A 48 47.09 38.49 -7.72
N GLU A 49 45.97 39.11 -7.33
CA GLU A 49 45.60 39.23 -5.92
C GLU A 49 45.44 37.84 -5.28
N SER A 50 44.76 36.92 -5.96
CA SER A 50 44.62 35.54 -5.49
C SER A 50 45.96 34.81 -5.46
N LEU A 51 46.87 35.08 -6.41
CA LEU A 51 48.22 34.50 -6.43
C LEU A 51 49.07 34.97 -5.25
N GLU A 52 49.05 36.25 -4.90
CA GLU A 52 49.80 36.75 -3.74
C GLU A 52 49.14 36.31 -2.42
N LYS A 53 47.80 36.31 -2.33
CA LYS A 53 47.06 35.74 -1.19
C LYS A 53 47.48 34.30 -0.91
N TRP A 54 47.50 33.45 -1.94
CA TRP A 54 47.86 32.04 -1.76
C TRP A 54 49.35 31.82 -1.49
N ALA A 55 50.23 32.76 -1.87
CA ALA A 55 51.63 32.75 -1.47
C ALA A 55 51.83 32.93 0.05
N GLU A 56 50.91 33.63 0.71
CA GLU A 56 50.88 33.75 2.17
C GLU A 56 50.23 32.55 2.84
N LEU A 57 49.20 31.95 2.22
CA LEU A 57 48.39 30.89 2.82
C LEU A 57 48.90 29.45 2.55
N ASN A 58 49.68 29.22 1.48
CA ASN A 58 50.07 27.87 1.07
C ASN A 58 51.58 27.75 0.79
N CYS A 59 52.28 27.11 1.74
CA CYS A 59 53.73 26.85 1.64
C CYS A 59 54.07 25.46 1.08
N SER A 60 53.13 24.78 0.40
CA SER A 60 53.41 23.46 -0.19
C SER A 60 54.46 23.54 -1.30
N ILE A 61 55.16 22.42 -1.54
CA ILE A 61 56.20 22.34 -2.58
C ILE A 61 55.61 22.61 -3.96
N ASP A 62 54.44 22.01 -4.24
CA ASP A 62 53.76 22.21 -5.52
C ASP A 62 53.30 23.65 -5.71
N TYR A 63 52.72 24.29 -4.68
CA TYR A 63 52.30 25.68 -4.80
C TYR A 63 53.50 26.62 -4.95
N THR A 64 54.60 26.39 -4.22
CA THR A 64 55.82 27.20 -4.33
C THR A 64 56.40 27.15 -5.75
N LYS A 65 56.38 25.98 -6.40
CA LYS A 65 56.83 25.83 -7.78
C LYS A 65 55.86 26.49 -8.77
N LEU A 66 54.55 26.33 -8.55
CA LEU A 66 53.50 27.00 -9.33
C LEU A 66 53.66 28.53 -9.29
N TYR A 67 53.80 29.10 -8.09
CA TYR A 67 53.96 30.54 -7.87
C TYR A 67 55.17 31.11 -8.62
N ARG A 68 56.33 30.43 -8.57
CA ARG A 68 57.53 30.84 -9.30
C ARG A 68 57.34 30.85 -10.82
N LYS A 69 56.54 29.92 -11.35
CA LYS A 69 56.20 29.86 -12.78
C LYS A 69 55.19 30.95 -13.18
N LEU A 70 54.16 31.19 -12.37
CA LEU A 70 53.05 32.10 -12.70
C LEU A 70 53.34 33.58 -12.45
N LYS A 71 54.05 33.91 -11.36
CA LYS A 71 54.35 35.31 -10.97
C LYS A 71 54.93 36.19 -12.10
N PRO A 72 55.90 35.73 -12.93
CA PRO A 72 56.41 36.57 -14.01
C PRO A 72 55.38 36.83 -15.12
N LEU A 73 54.43 35.92 -15.32
CA LEU A 73 53.47 35.94 -16.43
C LEU A 73 52.21 36.77 -16.13
N SER A 74 51.92 37.03 -14.84
CA SER A 74 50.67 37.66 -14.40
C SER A 74 50.88 38.96 -13.60
N ARG A 75 51.95 39.71 -13.86
CA ARG A 75 52.27 40.97 -13.15
C ARG A 75 51.28 42.11 -13.42
N SER A 76 50.61 42.08 -14.57
CA SER A 76 49.59 43.04 -14.96
C SER A 76 48.56 42.36 -15.84
N PHE A 77 47.42 43.01 -16.05
CA PHE A 77 46.37 42.52 -16.94
C PHE A 77 46.89 42.22 -18.36
N ASN A 78 47.66 43.14 -18.95
CA ASN A 78 48.22 42.97 -20.29
C ASN A 78 49.17 41.77 -20.38
N GLN A 79 49.93 41.51 -19.32
CA GLN A 79 50.82 40.33 -19.26
C GLN A 79 50.00 39.04 -19.17
N LEU A 80 48.95 39.02 -18.34
CA LEU A 80 48.05 37.87 -18.22
C LEU A 80 47.36 37.54 -19.55
N VAL A 81 46.86 38.56 -20.27
CA VAL A 81 46.24 38.41 -21.59
C VAL A 81 47.25 37.90 -22.62
N TYR A 82 48.46 38.47 -22.65
CA TYR A 82 49.51 38.07 -23.60
C TYR A 82 50.01 36.64 -23.37
N HIS A 83 50.14 36.22 -22.11
CA HIS A 83 50.65 34.90 -21.72
C HIS A 83 49.55 33.87 -21.41
N LYS A 84 48.29 34.13 -21.77
CA LYS A 84 47.14 33.29 -21.38
C LYS A 84 47.32 31.80 -21.68
N ASP A 85 47.82 31.45 -22.86
CA ASP A 85 48.04 30.04 -23.25
C ASP A 85 49.08 29.35 -22.35
N GLN A 86 50.17 30.06 -22.02
CA GLN A 86 51.20 29.54 -21.13
C GLN A 86 50.69 29.37 -19.69
N VAL A 87 49.89 30.33 -19.22
CA VAL A 87 49.26 30.27 -17.89
C VAL A 87 48.27 29.09 -17.82
N VAL A 88 47.48 28.86 -18.86
CA VAL A 88 46.55 27.73 -18.98
C VAL A 88 47.29 26.40 -18.86
N GLU A 89 48.35 26.20 -19.64
CA GLU A 89 49.13 24.96 -19.62
C GLU A 89 49.79 24.70 -18.25
N ILE A 90 50.31 25.75 -17.61
CA ILE A 90 50.85 25.64 -16.26
C ILE A 90 49.75 25.24 -15.26
N LEU A 91 48.59 25.90 -15.26
CA LEU A 91 47.50 25.53 -14.35
C LEU A 91 47.03 24.09 -14.59
N LYS A 92 46.93 23.67 -15.85
CA LYS A 92 46.55 22.30 -16.23
C LYS A 92 47.55 21.26 -15.73
N GLU A 93 48.85 21.53 -15.83
CA GLU A 93 49.93 20.69 -15.29
C GLU A 93 49.70 20.42 -13.79
N TYR A 94 49.46 21.46 -13.00
CA TYR A 94 49.32 21.32 -11.54
C TYR A 94 47.95 20.83 -11.08
N LEU A 95 46.88 21.10 -11.84
CA LEU A 95 45.54 20.52 -11.60
C LEU A 95 45.47 19.03 -11.95
N SER A 96 46.37 18.54 -12.82
CA SER A 96 46.40 17.14 -13.22
C SER A 96 47.23 16.25 -12.28
N LYS A 97 48.02 16.83 -11.37
CA LYS A 97 48.82 16.08 -10.40
C LYS A 97 47.93 15.41 -9.35
N ASP A 98 48.12 14.12 -9.10
CA ASP A 98 47.38 13.44 -8.04
C ASP A 98 47.80 13.95 -6.65
N GLU A 99 46.82 14.12 -5.76
CA GLU A 99 46.98 14.49 -4.34
C GLU A 99 47.77 15.77 -4.02
N SER A 100 47.94 16.68 -4.98
CA SER A 100 48.60 17.99 -4.76
C SER A 100 47.91 18.84 -3.68
N LEU A 101 48.70 19.39 -2.75
CA LEU A 101 48.20 20.35 -1.76
C LEU A 101 47.97 21.76 -2.36
N ALA A 102 48.28 21.95 -3.64
CA ALA A 102 48.05 23.21 -4.36
C ALA A 102 46.69 23.27 -5.06
N HIS A 103 45.89 22.18 -5.06
CA HIS A 103 44.63 22.11 -5.80
C HIS A 103 43.64 23.23 -5.43
N GLU A 104 43.47 23.50 -4.14
CA GLU A 104 42.55 24.56 -3.67
C GLU A 104 42.93 25.93 -4.25
N ALA A 105 44.23 26.26 -4.23
CA ALA A 105 44.76 27.49 -4.79
C ALA A 105 44.64 27.55 -6.32
N CYS A 106 44.92 26.44 -7.02
CA CYS A 106 44.81 26.38 -8.48
C CYS A 106 43.36 26.60 -8.96
N VAL A 107 42.39 26.03 -8.23
CA VAL A 107 40.96 26.17 -8.52
C VAL A 107 40.49 27.62 -8.29
N GLU A 108 40.95 28.28 -7.22
CA GLU A 108 40.64 29.70 -6.98
C GLU A 108 41.31 30.62 -8.01
N LEU A 109 42.56 30.36 -8.39
CA LEU A 109 43.25 31.07 -9.46
C LEU A 109 42.52 30.96 -10.79
N LEU A 110 42.03 29.76 -11.14
CA LEU A 110 41.23 29.53 -12.34
C LEU A 110 39.92 30.32 -12.31
N ALA A 111 39.26 30.39 -11.15
CA ALA A 111 38.04 31.17 -10.98
C ALA A 111 38.28 32.66 -11.28
N HIS A 112 39.36 33.23 -10.75
CA HIS A 112 39.73 34.62 -10.99
C HIS A 112 40.23 34.87 -12.41
N MET A 113 40.95 33.92 -13.01
CA MET A 113 41.35 33.99 -14.42
C MET A 113 40.12 34.09 -15.34
N SER A 114 39.07 33.30 -15.08
CA SER A 114 37.82 33.36 -15.85
C SER A 114 37.10 34.71 -15.73
N LYS A 115 37.28 35.40 -14.60
CA LYS A 115 36.73 36.72 -14.33
C LYS A 115 37.52 37.83 -15.01
N ASP A 116 38.85 37.74 -14.99
CA ASP A 116 39.72 38.73 -15.65
C ASP A 116 39.61 38.63 -17.17
N LEU A 117 39.69 37.42 -17.73
CA LEU A 117 39.76 37.19 -19.18
C LEU A 117 38.39 37.13 -19.88
N LEU A 118 37.31 36.88 -19.14
CA LEU A 118 35.93 36.81 -19.67
C LEU A 118 35.83 35.95 -20.95
N ASP A 119 35.44 36.54 -22.07
CA ASP A 119 35.23 35.84 -23.34
C ASP A 119 36.51 35.19 -23.90
N GLU A 120 37.68 35.77 -23.63
CA GLU A 120 38.95 35.15 -24.02
C GLU A 120 39.26 33.86 -23.26
N PHE A 121 38.60 33.60 -22.12
CA PHE A 121 38.76 32.36 -21.37
C PHE A 121 37.91 31.21 -21.95
N TYR A 122 36.78 31.51 -22.59
CA TYR A 122 35.79 30.49 -23.00
C TYR A 122 36.38 29.34 -23.84
N PRO A 123 37.30 29.56 -24.79
CA PRO A 123 37.94 28.48 -25.56
C PRO A 123 38.71 27.45 -24.71
N PHE A 124 39.15 27.83 -23.50
CA PHE A 124 39.88 26.95 -22.59
C PHE A 124 38.96 26.17 -21.64
N PHE A 125 37.67 26.52 -21.55
CA PHE A 125 36.73 25.93 -20.59
C PHE A 125 36.63 24.40 -20.73
N ASP A 126 36.52 23.89 -21.96
CA ASP A 126 36.40 22.45 -22.22
C ASP A 126 37.63 21.66 -21.75
N GLN A 127 38.80 22.29 -21.69
CA GLN A 127 40.03 21.66 -21.20
C GLN A 127 40.04 21.52 -19.67
N PHE A 128 39.46 22.49 -18.96
CA PHE A 128 39.42 22.49 -17.49
C PHE A 128 38.20 21.74 -16.93
N PHE A 129 37.10 21.65 -17.67
CA PHE A 129 35.86 21.06 -17.18
C PHE A 129 36.07 19.63 -16.65
N PRO A 130 36.69 18.67 -17.37
CA PRO A 130 36.89 17.31 -16.86
C PRO A 130 37.75 17.25 -15.59
N LEU A 131 38.75 18.15 -15.46
CA LEU A 131 39.62 18.23 -14.29
C LEU A 131 38.82 18.67 -13.04
N LEU A 132 37.94 19.67 -13.20
CA LEU A 132 37.08 20.14 -12.11
C LEU A 132 36.03 19.09 -11.73
N VAL A 133 35.46 18.36 -12.70
CA VAL A 133 34.51 17.26 -12.41
C VAL A 133 35.19 16.12 -11.63
N LYS A 134 36.45 15.78 -11.94
CA LYS A 134 37.23 14.78 -11.17
C LYS A 134 37.27 15.13 -9.67
N PHE A 135 37.40 16.43 -9.34
CA PHE A 135 37.46 16.86 -7.94
C PHE A 135 36.14 16.76 -7.20
N LEU A 136 35.00 16.81 -7.90
CA LEU A 136 33.68 16.62 -7.29
C LEU A 136 33.37 15.14 -7.04
N GLY A 137 33.74 14.26 -7.98
CA GLY A 137 33.40 12.84 -7.94
C GLY A 137 34.19 12.02 -6.91
N ASN A 138 35.52 12.16 -6.87
CA ASN A 138 36.40 11.18 -6.20
C ASN A 138 37.04 11.66 -4.88
N ASN A 139 36.78 12.89 -4.44
CA ASN A 139 37.43 13.46 -3.26
C ASN A 139 36.57 13.40 -2.00
N GLN A 140 37.22 13.20 -0.85
CA GLN A 140 36.63 13.38 0.49
C GLN A 140 36.96 14.75 1.10
N ASN A 141 37.82 15.54 0.44
CA ASN A 141 38.21 16.86 0.92
C ASN A 141 37.10 17.88 0.64
N THR A 142 36.28 18.17 1.66
CA THR A 142 35.14 19.10 1.54
C THR A 142 35.56 20.51 1.13
N LYS A 143 36.74 21.00 1.54
CA LYS A 143 37.23 22.34 1.15
C LYS A 143 37.53 22.43 -0.34
N LEU A 144 38.15 21.39 -0.91
CA LEU A 144 38.41 21.35 -2.35
C LEU A 144 37.10 21.26 -3.14
N ILE A 145 36.12 20.50 -2.67
CA ILE A 145 34.78 20.45 -3.27
C ILE A 145 34.12 21.84 -3.23
N GLU A 146 34.17 22.52 -2.09
CA GLU A 146 33.65 23.88 -1.93
C GLU A 146 34.33 24.87 -2.89
N SER A 147 35.66 24.90 -2.92
CA SER A 147 36.43 25.76 -3.84
C SER A 147 36.13 25.44 -5.30
N THR A 148 35.90 24.17 -5.64
CA THR A 148 35.48 23.74 -6.99
C THR A 148 34.09 24.25 -7.34
N PHE A 149 33.13 24.17 -6.41
CA PHE A 149 31.79 24.75 -6.60
C PHE A 149 31.83 26.28 -6.75
N ILE A 150 32.68 26.97 -5.98
CA ILE A 150 32.89 28.42 -6.11
C ILE A 150 33.49 28.75 -7.48
N CYS A 151 34.50 27.99 -7.92
CA CYS A 151 35.12 28.18 -9.23
C CYS A 151 34.11 28.05 -10.38
N PHE A 152 33.31 26.98 -10.38
CA PHE A 152 32.23 26.84 -11.33
C PHE A 152 31.22 28.00 -11.25
N ALA A 153 30.87 28.48 -10.05
CA ALA A 153 30.00 29.65 -9.89
C ALA A 153 30.51 30.88 -10.62
N TYR A 154 31.81 31.17 -10.50
CA TYR A 154 32.46 32.30 -11.17
C TYR A 154 32.43 32.12 -12.68
N ILE A 155 32.85 30.95 -13.17
CA ILE A 155 32.84 30.63 -14.59
C ILE A 155 31.42 30.80 -15.16
N PHE A 156 30.39 30.24 -14.53
CA PHE A 156 28.99 30.40 -14.96
C PHE A 156 28.52 31.86 -14.88
N LYS A 157 28.89 32.59 -13.83
CA LYS A 157 28.50 34.00 -13.63
C LYS A 157 29.06 34.91 -14.72
N PHE A 158 30.29 34.70 -15.16
CA PHE A 158 30.96 35.59 -16.12
C PHE A 158 30.79 35.14 -17.57
N LEU A 159 30.66 33.84 -17.84
CA LEU A 159 30.61 33.30 -19.21
C LEU A 159 29.22 32.91 -19.72
N TRP A 160 28.15 33.16 -18.94
CA TRP A 160 26.79 32.72 -19.28
C TRP A 160 26.32 33.11 -20.70
N LYS A 161 26.71 34.29 -21.21
CA LYS A 161 26.32 34.75 -22.56
C LYS A 161 26.83 33.82 -23.66
N TRP A 162 28.05 33.32 -23.50
CA TRP A 162 28.70 32.44 -24.47
C TRP A 162 28.15 31.01 -24.36
N MET A 163 27.95 30.54 -23.12
CA MET A 163 27.29 29.26 -22.86
C MET A 163 25.88 29.19 -23.45
N LEU A 164 25.10 30.28 -23.41
CA LEU A 164 23.77 30.31 -24.05
C LEU A 164 23.84 30.36 -25.58
N LYS A 165 24.88 30.99 -26.15
CA LYS A 165 25.10 30.97 -27.62
C LYS A 165 25.50 29.57 -28.11
N ASP A 166 26.31 28.87 -27.33
CA ASP A 166 26.81 27.52 -27.63
C ASP A 166 26.16 26.42 -26.76
N LEU A 167 24.85 26.57 -26.52
CA LEU A 167 24.10 25.75 -25.55
C LEU A 167 24.24 24.25 -25.81
N LYS A 168 24.25 23.83 -27.08
CA LYS A 168 24.28 22.43 -27.47
C LYS A 168 25.60 21.75 -27.07
N ASN A 169 26.74 22.36 -27.40
CA ASN A 169 28.04 21.79 -27.07
C ASN A 169 28.32 21.88 -25.57
N PHE A 170 27.98 23.02 -24.96
CA PHE A 170 28.09 23.19 -23.51
C PHE A 170 27.26 22.13 -22.75
N PHE A 171 25.99 21.92 -23.14
CA PHE A 171 25.12 20.95 -22.46
C PHE A 171 25.61 19.51 -22.63
N LYS A 172 26.21 19.16 -23.77
CA LYS A 172 26.80 17.84 -23.98
C LYS A 172 27.81 17.49 -22.88
N THR A 173 28.71 18.41 -22.57
CA THR A 173 29.70 18.22 -21.50
C THR A 173 29.07 18.35 -20.11
N PHE A 174 28.13 19.28 -19.95
CA PHE A 174 27.46 19.56 -18.68
C PHE A 174 26.53 18.43 -18.20
N SER A 175 25.88 17.71 -19.12
CA SER A 175 24.90 16.65 -18.84
C SER A 175 25.45 15.57 -17.90
N LEU A 176 26.76 15.32 -17.97
CA LEU A 176 27.46 14.37 -17.08
C LEU A 176 27.27 14.70 -15.60
N LEU A 177 27.18 15.99 -15.23
CA LEU A 177 26.98 16.46 -13.86
C LEU A 177 25.55 16.28 -13.34
N VAL A 178 24.58 16.20 -14.27
CA VAL A 178 23.15 16.13 -13.98
C VAL A 178 22.63 14.69 -14.09
N SER A 179 23.41 13.80 -14.70
CA SER A 179 23.07 12.38 -14.85
C SER A 179 22.85 11.65 -13.51
N ALA A 180 21.94 10.68 -13.53
CA ALA A 180 21.60 9.81 -12.39
C ALA A 180 22.81 9.07 -11.78
N SER A 181 23.89 8.88 -12.55
CA SER A 181 25.12 8.23 -12.10
C SER A 181 25.95 9.06 -11.09
N GLN A 182 25.70 10.36 -11.00
CA GLN A 182 26.45 11.26 -10.14
C GLN A 182 25.95 11.29 -8.70
N LYS A 183 26.80 11.75 -7.79
CA LYS A 183 26.43 11.95 -6.39
C LYS A 183 25.37 13.06 -6.27
N HIS A 184 24.35 12.87 -5.45
CA HIS A 184 23.23 13.82 -5.27
C HIS A 184 23.66 15.28 -5.04
N HIS A 185 24.70 15.54 -4.24
CA HIS A 185 25.16 16.92 -4.00
C HIS A 185 25.74 17.59 -5.26
N ILE A 186 26.34 16.81 -6.17
CA ILE A 186 26.85 17.28 -7.46
C ILE A 186 25.67 17.64 -8.38
N GLN A 187 24.65 16.78 -8.43
CA GLN A 187 23.43 17.03 -9.20
C GLN A 187 22.69 18.28 -8.72
N VAL A 188 22.58 18.47 -7.40
CA VAL A 188 21.98 19.68 -6.80
C VAL A 188 22.76 20.94 -7.19
N PHE A 189 24.09 20.89 -7.08
CA PHE A 189 24.94 21.99 -7.51
C PHE A 189 24.77 22.31 -8.99
N ALA A 190 24.84 21.30 -9.86
CA ALA A 190 24.70 21.45 -11.30
C ALA A 190 23.34 22.04 -11.65
N SER A 191 22.28 21.54 -11.03
CA SER A 191 20.92 22.08 -11.15
C SER A 191 20.85 23.58 -10.81
N GLU A 192 21.47 24.00 -9.70
CA GLU A 192 21.52 25.41 -9.28
C GLU A 192 22.42 26.30 -10.16
N ALA A 193 23.47 25.73 -10.72
CA ALA A 193 24.36 26.38 -11.67
C ALA A 193 23.63 26.66 -12.99
N PHE A 194 22.98 25.65 -13.57
CA PHE A 194 22.29 25.82 -14.85
C PHE A 194 21.00 26.64 -14.72
N ALA A 195 20.29 26.53 -13.60
CA ALA A 195 19.14 27.38 -13.30
C ALA A 195 19.45 28.89 -13.43
N PHE A 196 20.68 29.30 -13.15
CA PHE A 196 21.13 30.68 -13.38
C PHE A 196 21.10 31.07 -14.86
N LEU A 197 21.48 30.16 -15.77
CA LEU A 197 21.45 30.39 -17.21
C LEU A 197 20.02 30.57 -17.72
N ILE A 198 19.08 29.73 -17.27
CA ILE A 198 17.65 29.86 -17.60
C ILE A 198 17.13 31.23 -17.18
N ARG A 199 17.39 31.64 -15.94
CA ARG A 199 16.94 32.94 -15.40
C ARG A 199 17.53 34.14 -16.14
N LYS A 200 18.73 34.00 -16.74
CA LYS A 200 19.39 35.06 -17.52
C LYS A 200 19.05 35.04 -19.00
N SER A 201 18.46 33.97 -19.51
CA SER A 201 18.09 33.87 -20.93
C SER A 201 16.99 34.87 -21.28
N LYS A 202 17.17 35.56 -22.42
CA LYS A 202 16.13 36.39 -23.02
C LYS A 202 15.05 35.57 -23.72
N ASP A 203 15.43 34.40 -24.24
CA ASP A 203 14.57 33.46 -24.94
C ASP A 203 14.47 32.18 -24.10
N LYS A 204 13.61 32.23 -23.06
CA LYS A 204 13.36 31.09 -22.16
C LYS A 204 12.72 29.91 -22.91
N PRO A 205 11.73 30.10 -23.80
CA PRO A 205 11.12 29.00 -24.55
C PRO A 205 12.15 28.18 -25.32
N LYS A 206 13.11 28.81 -26.00
CA LYS A 206 14.15 28.09 -26.73
C LYS A 206 15.03 27.21 -25.83
N VAL A 207 15.45 27.73 -24.67
CA VAL A 207 16.31 26.99 -23.73
C VAL A 207 15.54 25.85 -23.07
N ILE A 208 14.29 26.09 -22.67
CA ILE A 208 13.44 25.08 -22.03
C ILE A 208 13.09 23.98 -23.03
N LYS A 209 12.69 24.33 -24.25
CA LYS A 209 12.43 23.36 -25.32
C LYS A 209 13.67 22.48 -25.57
N PHE A 210 14.85 23.08 -25.69
CA PHE A 210 16.10 22.33 -25.84
C PHE A 210 16.32 21.36 -24.67
N LEU A 211 16.13 21.78 -23.41
CA LEU A 211 16.31 20.90 -22.25
C LEU A 211 15.32 19.73 -22.26
N LEU A 212 14.05 19.98 -22.56
CA LEU A 212 13.03 18.92 -22.63
C LEU A 212 13.36 17.92 -23.74
N GLU A 213 13.90 18.39 -24.87
CA GLU A 213 14.40 17.55 -25.98
C GLU A 213 15.67 16.73 -25.63
N GLN A 214 16.35 17.02 -24.51
CA GLN A 214 17.50 16.22 -24.06
C GLN A 214 17.14 15.21 -22.95
N ILE A 215 15.88 15.15 -22.50
CA ILE A 215 15.49 14.24 -21.42
C ILE A 215 15.47 12.79 -21.93
N ASP A 216 16.16 11.93 -21.18
CA ASP A 216 16.14 10.47 -21.29
C ASP A 216 16.09 9.85 -19.88
N CYS A 217 16.13 8.51 -19.80
CA CYS A 217 16.08 7.77 -18.54
C CYS A 217 17.23 8.07 -17.57
N THR A 218 18.32 8.68 -18.03
CA THR A 218 19.48 9.04 -17.21
C THR A 218 19.46 10.49 -16.72
N LEU A 219 18.76 11.38 -17.44
CA LEU A 219 18.72 12.82 -17.19
C LEU A 219 17.42 13.31 -16.57
N ASN A 220 16.34 12.51 -16.58
CA ASN A 220 15.01 12.86 -16.09
C ASN A 220 15.00 13.55 -14.70
N GLU A 221 15.56 12.93 -13.67
CA GLU A 221 15.56 13.45 -12.29
C GLU A 221 16.38 14.73 -12.18
N GLY A 222 17.57 14.74 -12.79
CA GLY A 222 18.48 15.87 -12.75
C GLY A 222 17.92 17.09 -13.49
N VAL A 223 17.31 16.90 -14.66
CA VAL A 223 16.63 17.99 -15.39
C VAL A 223 15.40 18.46 -14.62
N GLY A 224 14.63 17.56 -13.99
CA GLY A 224 13.54 17.92 -13.10
C GLY A 224 13.98 18.82 -11.92
N HIS A 225 15.09 18.48 -11.27
CA HIS A 225 15.70 19.30 -10.22
C HIS A 225 16.23 20.64 -10.75
N LEU A 226 16.83 20.65 -11.94
CA LEU A 226 17.30 21.85 -12.61
C LEU A 226 16.15 22.82 -12.90
N LEU A 227 15.05 22.32 -13.49
CA LEU A 227 13.84 23.11 -13.72
C LEU A 227 13.29 23.64 -12.39
N PHE A 228 13.28 22.83 -11.32
CA PHE A 228 12.84 23.28 -10.00
C PHE A 228 13.71 24.43 -9.48
N GLN A 229 15.03 24.28 -9.57
CA GLN A 229 15.96 25.32 -9.15
C GLN A 229 15.80 26.58 -10.01
N SER A 230 15.33 26.49 -11.25
CA SER A 230 15.04 27.67 -12.08
C SER A 230 13.89 28.51 -11.55
N VAL A 231 12.86 27.89 -10.95
CA VAL A 231 11.64 28.55 -10.42
C VAL A 231 11.68 28.83 -8.92
N LYS A 232 12.54 28.11 -8.17
CA LYS A 232 12.68 28.23 -6.72
C LYS A 232 13.01 29.66 -6.29
N GLY A 233 12.22 30.19 -5.36
CA GLY A 233 12.44 31.47 -4.68
C GLY A 233 12.90 31.31 -3.23
N ILE A 234 12.82 32.40 -2.47
CA ILE A 234 13.19 32.48 -1.04
C ILE A 234 11.90 32.38 -0.19
N LYS A 235 11.99 32.07 1.11
CA LYS A 235 10.86 32.06 2.06
C LYS A 235 9.65 31.22 1.61
N SER A 236 9.89 30.03 1.05
CA SER A 236 8.81 29.14 0.60
C SER A 236 7.90 29.75 -0.48
N GLN A 237 8.48 30.55 -1.37
CA GLN A 237 7.82 31.11 -2.55
C GLN A 237 8.57 30.73 -3.83
N LEU A 238 7.90 30.90 -4.97
CA LEU A 238 8.54 30.96 -6.27
C LEU A 238 9.29 32.29 -6.44
N ASN A 239 10.26 32.34 -7.34
CA ASN A 239 10.91 33.61 -7.68
C ASN A 239 10.04 34.45 -8.64
N LEU A 240 10.43 35.70 -8.88
CA LEU A 240 9.65 36.66 -9.69
C LEU A 240 9.33 36.20 -11.12
N ALA A 241 10.20 35.38 -11.72
CA ALA A 241 9.98 34.82 -13.06
C ALA A 241 9.49 33.37 -13.02
N GLY A 242 9.19 32.83 -11.82
CA GLY A 242 8.86 31.42 -11.63
C GLY A 242 7.58 31.04 -12.34
N GLU A 243 6.54 31.88 -12.23
CA GLU A 243 5.26 31.66 -12.93
C GLU A 243 5.42 31.68 -14.45
N GLU A 244 6.16 32.66 -14.97
CA GLU A 244 6.47 32.76 -16.41
C GLU A 244 7.18 31.50 -16.90
N VAL A 245 8.20 31.04 -16.17
CA VAL A 245 8.96 29.84 -16.52
C VAL A 245 8.08 28.58 -16.46
N LEU A 246 7.21 28.44 -15.46
CA LEU A 246 6.29 27.30 -15.37
C LEU A 246 5.29 27.29 -16.53
N MET A 247 4.71 28.44 -16.88
CA MET A 247 3.83 28.54 -18.05
C MET A 247 4.57 28.15 -19.33
N VAL A 248 5.80 28.66 -19.53
CA VAL A 248 6.61 28.30 -20.69
C VAL A 248 6.91 26.79 -20.73
N ILE A 249 7.22 26.16 -19.59
CA ILE A 249 7.43 24.69 -19.54
C ILE A 249 6.19 23.97 -20.04
N LEU A 250 5.01 24.29 -19.50
CA LEU A 250 3.75 23.64 -19.89
C LEU A 250 3.37 23.92 -21.35
N ASP A 251 3.53 25.16 -21.81
CA ASP A 251 3.31 25.56 -23.20
C ASP A 251 4.34 24.95 -24.17
N THR A 252 5.47 24.43 -23.70
CA THR A 252 6.44 23.73 -24.57
C THR A 252 6.18 22.24 -24.68
N LEU A 253 5.35 21.63 -23.83
CA LEU A 253 5.15 20.18 -23.81
C LEU A 253 4.61 19.63 -25.14
N TYR A 254 3.68 20.33 -25.78
CA TYR A 254 3.14 19.92 -27.08
C TYR A 254 4.12 20.09 -28.25
N LEU A 255 5.27 20.76 -28.03
CA LEU A 255 6.29 21.02 -29.06
C LEU A 255 7.45 20.02 -29.01
N VAL A 256 7.47 19.13 -28.01
CA VAL A 256 8.56 18.20 -27.74
C VAL A 256 8.17 16.82 -28.25
N ASN A 257 8.99 16.25 -29.14
CA ASN A 257 8.78 14.93 -29.75
C ASN A 257 9.52 13.79 -29.01
N ASN A 258 10.01 14.03 -27.80
CA ASN A 258 10.72 13.04 -27.00
C ASN A 258 9.77 12.02 -26.36
N GLU A 259 10.35 10.96 -25.78
CA GLU A 259 9.62 10.01 -24.93
C GLU A 259 8.91 10.76 -23.78
N LYS A 260 7.60 10.99 -23.94
CA LYS A 260 6.82 11.80 -22.99
C LYS A 260 6.77 11.21 -21.59
N GLU A 261 6.98 9.90 -21.45
CA GLU A 261 7.11 9.23 -20.14
C GLU A 261 8.30 9.78 -19.33
N GLU A 262 9.47 9.93 -19.95
CA GLU A 262 10.67 10.45 -19.29
C GLU A 262 10.55 11.95 -18.98
N VAL A 263 9.92 12.69 -19.89
CA VAL A 263 9.56 14.09 -19.65
C VAL A 263 8.60 14.19 -18.45
N MET A 264 7.61 13.31 -18.35
CA MET A 264 6.67 13.28 -17.23
C MET A 264 7.37 12.95 -15.91
N LYS A 265 8.35 12.03 -15.89
CA LYS A 265 9.18 11.75 -14.70
C LYS A 265 9.94 13.01 -14.25
N ALA A 266 10.55 13.74 -15.17
CA ALA A 266 11.22 15.01 -14.88
C ALA A 266 10.26 16.08 -14.35
N LEU A 267 9.08 16.23 -14.96
CA LEU A 267 8.05 17.16 -14.52
C LEU A 267 7.51 16.81 -13.13
N ARG A 268 7.36 15.51 -12.81
CA ARG A 268 6.97 15.06 -11.49
C ARG A 268 7.99 15.46 -10.42
N VAL A 269 9.28 15.29 -10.69
CA VAL A 269 10.37 15.75 -9.80
C VAL A 269 10.30 17.26 -9.58
N LEU A 270 10.09 18.03 -10.65
CA LEU A 270 9.85 19.47 -10.59
C LEU A 270 8.66 19.79 -9.67
N TRP A 271 7.50 19.19 -9.94
CA TRP A 271 6.23 19.48 -9.27
C TRP A 271 6.27 19.17 -7.76
N ILE A 272 6.71 17.95 -7.41
CA ILE A 272 6.83 17.53 -6.01
C ILE A 272 7.82 18.42 -5.26
N SER A 273 8.90 18.83 -5.91
CA SER A 273 9.92 19.71 -5.32
C SER A 273 9.36 21.12 -5.06
N ILE A 274 8.51 21.65 -5.95
CA ILE A 274 7.78 22.91 -5.69
C ILE A 274 6.81 22.74 -4.52
N LEU A 275 5.96 21.71 -4.53
CA LEU A 275 4.98 21.46 -3.46
C LEU A 275 5.63 21.30 -2.08
N ARG A 276 6.82 20.69 -2.02
CA ARG A 276 7.60 20.57 -0.77
C ARG A 276 8.24 21.88 -0.33
N HIS A 277 8.50 22.81 -1.25
CA HIS A 277 9.13 24.11 -0.96
C HIS A 277 8.12 25.20 -0.63
N CYS A 278 7.03 25.29 -1.39
CA CYS A 278 6.01 26.34 -1.26
C CYS A 278 5.15 26.17 -0.02
N SER A 279 4.67 27.28 0.56
CA SER A 279 3.57 27.26 1.53
C SER A 279 2.22 27.05 0.82
N LYS A 280 1.18 26.69 1.57
CA LYS A 280 -0.19 26.49 1.04
C LYS A 280 -0.68 27.68 0.20
N GLU A 281 -0.54 28.90 0.71
CA GLU A 281 -0.97 30.12 0.02
C GLU A 281 -0.27 30.33 -1.33
N ASN A 282 1.03 30.00 -1.41
CA ASN A 282 1.82 30.17 -2.62
C ASN A 282 1.72 28.97 -3.58
N ALA A 283 1.21 27.83 -3.11
CA ALA A 283 1.03 26.64 -3.94
C ALA A 283 -0.20 26.72 -4.85
N ASN A 284 -1.23 27.50 -4.48
CA ASN A 284 -2.43 27.73 -5.31
C ASN A 284 -2.11 28.28 -6.71
N ILE A 285 -0.96 28.92 -6.88
CA ILE A 285 -0.49 29.40 -8.18
C ILE A 285 -0.27 28.23 -9.16
N LEU A 286 0.18 27.07 -8.67
CA LEU A 286 0.42 25.88 -9.49
C LEU A 286 -0.86 25.35 -10.12
N SER A 287 -1.92 25.18 -9.31
CA SER A 287 -3.21 24.71 -9.82
C SER A 287 -3.80 25.71 -10.82
N LYS A 288 -3.71 27.01 -10.55
CA LYS A 288 -4.17 28.06 -11.48
C LYS A 288 -3.43 28.01 -12.83
N ILE A 289 -2.10 27.84 -12.81
CA ILE A 289 -1.28 27.72 -14.02
C ILE A 289 -1.68 26.45 -14.81
N LEU A 290 -1.88 25.31 -14.14
CA LEU A 290 -2.34 24.08 -14.79
C LEU A 290 -3.73 24.26 -15.41
N TYR A 291 -4.71 24.82 -14.67
CA TYR A 291 -6.07 25.03 -15.20
C TYR A 291 -6.06 25.90 -16.46
N ASN A 292 -5.29 27.00 -16.45
CA ASN A 292 -5.13 27.85 -17.63
C ASN A 292 -4.50 27.10 -18.80
N SER A 293 -3.51 26.24 -18.54
CA SER A 293 -2.83 25.44 -19.56
C SER A 293 -3.79 24.41 -20.18
N ILE A 294 -4.59 23.74 -19.35
CA ILE A 294 -5.64 22.81 -19.79
C ILE A 294 -6.68 23.55 -20.64
N GLU A 295 -7.18 24.71 -20.19
CA GLU A 295 -8.13 25.50 -20.97
C GLU A 295 -7.56 25.94 -22.33
N ASN A 296 -6.32 26.43 -22.36
CA ASN A 296 -5.66 26.86 -23.58
C ASN A 296 -5.45 25.71 -24.55
N TYR A 297 -5.11 24.53 -24.03
CA TYR A 297 -5.02 23.31 -24.83
C TYR A 297 -6.34 23.02 -25.55
N PHE A 298 -7.47 22.99 -24.82
CA PHE A 298 -8.79 22.74 -25.41
C PHE A 298 -9.26 23.84 -26.37
N LYS A 299 -8.89 25.10 -26.14
CA LYS A 299 -9.17 26.20 -27.08
C LYS A 299 -8.39 26.06 -28.39
N SER A 300 -7.20 25.47 -28.33
CA SER A 300 -6.31 25.35 -29.49
C SER A 300 -6.62 24.16 -30.42
N ASN A 301 -7.64 23.33 -30.12
CA ASN A 301 -8.02 22.13 -30.90
C ASN A 301 -6.82 21.26 -31.28
N LYS A 302 -5.89 21.07 -30.33
CA LYS A 302 -4.77 20.13 -30.50
C LYS A 302 -5.26 18.75 -30.06
N ASP A 303 -5.13 17.75 -30.93
CA ASP A 303 -5.46 16.34 -30.63
C ASP A 303 -4.25 15.58 -30.04
N ASP A 304 -3.46 16.23 -29.18
CA ASP A 304 -2.27 15.65 -28.53
C ASP A 304 -2.60 15.07 -27.14
N LEU A 305 -3.23 13.89 -27.16
CA LEU A 305 -3.74 13.17 -25.97
C LEU A 305 -2.65 12.96 -24.89
N GLU A 306 -1.40 12.73 -25.29
CA GLU A 306 -0.32 12.49 -24.34
C GLU A 306 0.03 13.74 -23.52
N THR A 307 -0.09 14.94 -24.11
CA THR A 307 0.11 16.20 -23.35
C THR A 307 -1.03 16.40 -22.33
N MET A 308 -2.26 16.03 -22.69
CA MET A 308 -3.39 16.02 -21.76
C MET A 308 -3.18 15.05 -20.60
N GLN A 309 -2.69 13.85 -20.90
CA GLN A 309 -2.29 12.88 -19.88
C GLN A 309 -1.25 13.48 -18.92
N CYS A 310 -0.22 14.17 -19.42
CA CYS A 310 0.75 14.86 -18.56
C CYS A 310 0.08 15.89 -17.63
N PHE A 311 -0.83 16.72 -18.13
CA PHE A 311 -1.54 17.70 -17.29
C PHE A 311 -2.39 17.06 -16.19
N LEU A 312 -3.11 15.98 -16.51
CA LEU A 312 -3.91 15.24 -15.54
C LEU A 312 -3.05 14.54 -14.48
N LEU A 313 -1.91 13.98 -14.88
CA LEU A 313 -0.95 13.38 -13.95
C LEU A 313 -0.35 14.44 -13.01
N LEU A 314 0.02 15.62 -13.52
CA LEU A 314 0.49 16.73 -12.67
C LEU A 314 -0.58 17.22 -11.70
N LEU A 315 -1.85 17.27 -12.13
CA LEU A 315 -2.97 17.61 -11.27
C LEU A 315 -3.16 16.55 -10.16
N THR A 316 -3.02 15.27 -10.51
CA THR A 316 -3.04 14.14 -9.56
C THR A 316 -1.98 14.29 -8.47
N GLU A 317 -0.75 14.71 -8.83
CA GLU A 317 0.32 14.93 -7.85
C GLU A 317 0.01 16.06 -6.86
N ILE A 318 -0.74 17.10 -7.26
CA ILE A 318 -1.18 18.15 -6.33
C ILE A 318 -2.24 17.61 -5.37
N VAL A 319 -3.21 16.86 -5.89
CA VAL A 319 -4.31 16.27 -5.11
C VAL A 319 -3.77 15.30 -4.05
N ASP A 320 -2.83 14.45 -4.43
CA ASP A 320 -2.22 13.48 -3.52
C ASP A 320 -1.32 14.15 -2.47
N PHE A 321 -0.78 15.34 -2.75
CA PHE A 321 0.13 16.02 -1.84
C PHE A 321 -0.57 16.52 -0.57
N LYS A 322 -0.13 15.99 0.59
CA LYS A 322 -0.69 16.31 1.91
C LYS A 322 -2.24 16.17 1.96
N ASN A 323 -2.78 15.15 1.27
CA ASN A 323 -4.22 14.84 1.24
C ASN A 323 -5.09 16.04 0.79
N GLY A 324 -4.70 16.70 -0.31
CA GLY A 324 -5.47 17.79 -0.93
C GLY A 324 -5.35 19.16 -0.25
N ASP A 325 -4.42 19.36 0.68
CA ASP A 325 -4.31 20.62 1.44
C ASP A 325 -3.92 21.83 0.57
N TYR A 326 -3.27 21.61 -0.58
CA TYR A 326 -2.64 22.65 -1.41
C TYR A 326 -3.48 22.99 -2.66
N ILE A 327 -4.73 22.52 -2.72
CA ILE A 327 -5.61 22.70 -3.87
C ILE A 327 -7.02 23.08 -3.42
N ASP A 328 -7.65 23.95 -4.19
CA ASP A 328 -9.10 24.16 -4.13
C ASP A 328 -9.78 22.97 -4.82
N THR A 329 -10.20 21.99 -4.01
CA THR A 329 -10.81 20.75 -4.51
C THR A 329 -12.15 21.00 -5.19
N GLN A 330 -12.92 22.02 -4.78
CA GLN A 330 -14.18 22.38 -5.43
C GLN A 330 -13.94 22.91 -6.85
N HIS A 331 -13.00 23.83 -7.01
CA HIS A 331 -12.65 24.33 -8.34
C HIS A 331 -12.03 23.23 -9.22
N CYS A 332 -11.19 22.36 -8.64
CA CYS A 332 -10.63 21.20 -9.35
C CYS A 332 -11.74 20.28 -9.88
N LEU A 333 -12.75 19.97 -9.06
CA LEU A 333 -13.88 19.13 -9.43
C LEU A 333 -14.69 19.75 -10.58
N GLN A 334 -14.89 21.08 -10.56
CA GLN A 334 -15.58 21.80 -11.64
C GLN A 334 -14.82 21.69 -12.97
N VAL A 335 -13.49 21.91 -12.95
CA VAL A 335 -12.63 21.80 -14.13
C VAL A 335 -12.70 20.39 -14.71
N ILE A 336 -12.55 19.36 -13.85
CA ILE A 336 -12.66 17.96 -14.23
C ILE A 336 -14.03 17.66 -14.86
N THR A 337 -15.12 18.08 -14.22
CA THR A 337 -16.50 17.82 -14.69
C THR A 337 -16.77 18.49 -16.04
N TYR A 338 -16.23 19.69 -16.26
CA TYR A 338 -16.35 20.40 -17.52
C TYR A 338 -15.65 19.66 -18.67
N HIS A 339 -14.45 19.14 -18.44
CA HIS A 339 -13.66 18.45 -19.46
C HIS A 339 -14.13 17.01 -19.70
N LEU A 340 -14.62 16.31 -18.69
CA LEU A 340 -15.25 14.99 -18.83
C LEU A 340 -16.36 14.98 -19.90
N LYS A 341 -17.16 16.05 -19.98
CA LYS A 341 -18.26 16.15 -20.94
C LYS A 341 -17.80 16.37 -22.40
N LYS A 342 -16.52 16.72 -22.62
CA LYS A 342 -15.98 17.09 -23.93
C LYS A 342 -15.07 16.03 -24.54
N LEU A 343 -14.61 15.07 -23.75
CA LEU A 343 -13.63 14.07 -24.16
C LEU A 343 -14.33 12.76 -24.53
N ASN A 344 -13.92 12.16 -25.65
CA ASN A 344 -14.41 10.85 -26.12
C ASN A 344 -13.31 9.76 -26.06
N ASP A 345 -12.16 10.06 -25.47
CA ASP A 345 -11.04 9.15 -25.35
C ASP A 345 -11.12 8.34 -24.04
N ASP A 346 -11.02 7.02 -24.13
CA ASP A 346 -11.22 6.11 -22.98
C ASP A 346 -10.07 6.22 -21.97
N ASP A 347 -8.81 6.30 -22.41
CA ASP A 347 -7.63 6.37 -21.53
C ASP A 347 -7.65 7.66 -20.67
N ILE A 348 -7.97 8.79 -21.30
CA ILE A 348 -8.11 10.06 -20.57
C ILE A 348 -9.31 10.02 -19.61
N GLN A 349 -10.42 9.39 -20.00
CA GLN A 349 -11.58 9.26 -19.10
C GLN A 349 -11.25 8.42 -17.86
N GLU A 350 -10.49 7.31 -18.01
CA GLU A 350 -10.03 6.50 -16.88
C GLU A 350 -9.08 7.27 -15.95
N LEU A 351 -8.17 8.09 -16.51
CA LEU A 351 -7.31 8.97 -15.71
C LEU A 351 -8.11 9.99 -14.92
N ILE A 352 -9.12 10.61 -15.54
CA ILE A 352 -9.98 11.57 -14.87
C ILE A 352 -10.82 10.89 -13.78
N GLN A 353 -11.30 9.67 -14.04
CA GLN A 353 -11.99 8.87 -13.04
C GLN A 353 -11.10 8.60 -11.83
N SER A 354 -9.86 8.14 -12.04
CA SER A 354 -8.88 7.92 -10.98
C SER A 354 -8.59 9.20 -10.18
N LEU A 355 -8.39 10.31 -10.88
CA LEU A 355 -8.21 11.63 -10.28
C LEU A 355 -9.43 12.05 -9.45
N SER A 356 -10.65 11.82 -9.94
CA SER A 356 -11.88 12.17 -9.23
C SER A 356 -12.06 11.34 -7.97
N ALA A 357 -11.74 10.04 -8.00
CA ALA A 357 -11.77 9.19 -6.82
C ALA A 357 -10.75 9.64 -5.76
N LYS A 358 -9.54 10.02 -6.18
CA LYS A 358 -8.52 10.59 -5.29
C LYS A 358 -8.97 11.92 -4.69
N LEU A 359 -9.57 12.80 -5.50
CA LEU A 359 -10.07 14.09 -5.06
C LEU A 359 -11.17 13.93 -3.99
N ILE A 360 -12.13 13.03 -4.20
CA ILE A 360 -13.21 12.72 -3.23
C ILE A 360 -12.63 12.18 -1.92
N LYS A 361 -11.55 11.37 -1.99
CA LYS A 361 -10.89 10.81 -0.80
C LYS A 361 -10.03 11.80 -0.03
N THR A 362 -9.80 13.01 -0.54
CA THR A 362 -8.98 14.01 0.17
C THR A 362 -9.61 14.41 1.50
N ILE A 363 -8.77 14.54 2.53
CA ILE A 363 -9.22 14.86 3.90
C ILE A 363 -9.23 16.37 4.13
N ASN A 364 -8.25 17.09 3.56
CA ASN A 364 -8.05 18.53 3.78
C ASN A 364 -8.73 19.40 2.71
N GLY A 365 -9.59 18.80 1.89
CA GLY A 365 -10.32 19.47 0.81
C GLY A 365 -11.48 20.33 1.31
N ASN A 366 -12.00 21.18 0.42
CA ASN A 366 -13.17 22.03 0.62
C ASN A 366 -14.45 21.50 -0.07
N LEU A 367 -14.46 20.24 -0.52
CA LEU A 367 -15.64 19.61 -1.08
C LEU A 367 -16.71 19.42 -0.01
N THR A 368 -17.93 19.86 -0.29
CA THR A 368 -19.10 19.55 0.54
C THR A 368 -19.64 18.15 0.22
N ASP A 369 -20.39 17.58 1.15
CA ASP A 369 -21.04 16.29 0.93
C ASP A 369 -22.01 16.36 -0.29
N ASP A 370 -22.65 17.51 -0.53
CA ASP A 370 -23.50 17.76 -1.70
C ASP A 370 -22.71 17.80 -3.01
N ASP A 371 -21.52 18.44 -3.03
CA ASP A 371 -20.66 18.47 -4.24
C ASP A 371 -20.29 17.05 -4.68
N ILE A 372 -19.97 16.18 -3.71
CA ILE A 372 -19.57 14.79 -3.95
C ILE A 372 -20.74 13.99 -4.50
N VAL A 373 -21.91 14.05 -3.84
CA VAL A 373 -23.10 13.30 -4.27
C VAL A 373 -23.56 13.75 -5.66
N ASN A 374 -23.57 15.06 -5.93
CA ASN A 374 -23.95 15.61 -7.23
C ASN A 374 -23.00 15.15 -8.34
N PHE A 375 -21.68 15.22 -8.10
CA PHE A 375 -20.69 14.75 -9.08
C PHE A 375 -20.86 13.26 -9.40
N ILE A 376 -21.00 12.41 -8.38
CA ILE A 376 -21.14 10.96 -8.56
C ILE A 376 -22.42 10.64 -9.36
N ASN A 377 -23.52 11.33 -9.07
CA ASN A 377 -24.77 11.18 -9.81
C ASN A 377 -24.61 11.63 -11.27
N ASP A 378 -23.98 12.78 -11.51
CA ASP A 378 -23.72 13.30 -12.85
C ASP A 378 -22.81 12.35 -13.66
N TYR A 379 -21.75 11.83 -13.04
CA TYR A 379 -20.85 10.85 -13.64
C TYR A 379 -21.59 9.56 -14.01
N ALA A 380 -22.38 9.02 -13.08
CA ALA A 380 -23.18 7.81 -13.31
C ALA A 380 -24.22 8.02 -14.43
N ASN A 381 -24.83 9.20 -14.52
CA ASN A 381 -25.78 9.53 -15.58
C ASN A 381 -25.09 9.70 -16.94
N LEU A 382 -23.92 10.36 -16.99
CA LEU A 382 -23.12 10.55 -18.20
C LEU A 382 -22.77 9.20 -18.85
N PHE A 383 -22.35 8.23 -18.03
CA PHE A 383 -21.97 6.89 -18.47
C PHE A 383 -23.07 5.85 -18.29
N SER A 384 -24.34 6.26 -18.24
CA SER A 384 -25.48 5.34 -18.04
C SER A 384 -25.62 4.24 -19.11
N LYS A 385 -24.99 4.40 -20.29
CA LYS A 385 -24.90 3.39 -21.34
C LYS A 385 -23.75 2.40 -21.14
N ASP A 386 -22.66 2.84 -20.52
CA ASP A 386 -21.48 2.05 -20.22
C ASP A 386 -21.31 1.95 -18.69
N THR A 387 -22.03 1.00 -18.11
CA THR A 387 -22.13 0.85 -16.66
C THR A 387 -20.83 0.44 -15.99
N ARG A 388 -19.81 0.02 -16.76
CA ARG A 388 -18.49 -0.35 -16.24
C ARG A 388 -17.77 0.85 -15.63
N LYS A 389 -17.86 2.02 -16.27
CA LYS A 389 -17.21 3.25 -15.79
C LYS A 389 -17.74 3.68 -14.42
N PRO A 390 -19.06 3.82 -14.17
CA PRO A 390 -19.56 4.10 -12.82
C PRO A 390 -19.16 3.03 -11.79
N LEU A 391 -19.21 1.74 -12.15
CA LEU A 391 -18.81 0.65 -11.25
C LEU A 391 -17.34 0.73 -10.85
N GLN A 392 -16.43 0.99 -11.78
CA GLN A 392 -15.01 1.20 -11.48
C GLN A 392 -14.79 2.41 -10.54
N LEU A 393 -15.59 3.48 -10.67
CA LEU A 393 -15.49 4.64 -9.78
C LEU A 393 -15.92 4.25 -8.36
N TYR A 394 -17.04 3.51 -8.23
CA TYR A 394 -17.50 2.99 -6.95
C TYR A 394 -16.48 2.05 -6.32
N ARG A 395 -15.86 1.15 -7.10
CA ARG A 395 -14.77 0.27 -6.65
C ARG A 395 -13.59 1.06 -6.08
N GLN A 396 -13.16 2.09 -6.79
CA GLN A 396 -12.11 2.97 -6.30
C GLN A 396 -12.51 3.67 -5.00
N LEU A 397 -13.80 3.90 -4.74
CA LEU A 397 -14.29 4.58 -3.53
C LEU A 397 -14.58 3.64 -2.35
N LEU A 398 -14.54 2.31 -2.51
CA LEU A 398 -14.90 1.34 -1.45
C LEU A 398 -14.22 1.63 -0.10
N ASN A 399 -12.91 1.83 -0.08
CA ASN A 399 -12.14 2.04 1.16
C ASN A 399 -12.26 3.48 1.72
N TRP A 400 -13.20 4.29 1.25
CA TRP A 400 -13.39 5.66 1.71
C TRP A 400 -14.21 5.69 3.01
N TYR A 401 -13.73 6.41 4.02
CA TYR A 401 -14.34 6.46 5.36
C TYR A 401 -15.77 7.04 5.39
N LYS A 402 -16.20 7.76 4.35
CA LYS A 402 -17.57 8.28 4.18
C LYS A 402 -18.37 7.54 3.10
N ILE A 403 -18.05 6.28 2.81
CA ILE A 403 -18.76 5.51 1.77
C ILE A 403 -20.29 5.49 1.95
N ASP A 404 -20.77 5.54 3.20
CA ASP A 404 -22.20 5.62 3.52
C ASP A 404 -22.91 6.85 2.93
N LEU A 405 -22.18 7.94 2.65
CA LEU A 405 -22.74 9.14 2.00
C LEU A 405 -23.23 8.83 0.57
N ILE A 406 -22.48 8.02 -0.16
CA ILE A 406 -22.73 7.75 -1.59
C ILE A 406 -23.46 6.42 -1.81
N LYS A 407 -23.58 5.62 -0.75
CA LYS A 407 -24.26 4.33 -0.76
C LYS A 407 -25.70 4.41 -1.30
N PRO A 408 -26.57 5.37 -0.93
CA PRO A 408 -27.94 5.42 -1.46
C PRO A 408 -27.98 5.66 -2.97
N SER A 409 -27.17 6.59 -3.50
CA SER A 409 -27.13 6.90 -4.93
C SER A 409 -26.55 5.74 -5.74
N MET A 410 -25.49 5.11 -5.23
CA MET A 410 -24.88 3.91 -5.80
C MET A 410 -25.88 2.76 -5.89
N LEU A 411 -26.57 2.43 -4.80
CA LEU A 411 -27.57 1.34 -4.79
C LEU A 411 -28.76 1.64 -5.71
N SER A 412 -29.20 2.91 -5.78
CA SER A 412 -30.24 3.36 -6.71
C SER A 412 -29.82 3.18 -8.18
N PHE A 413 -28.56 3.51 -8.50
CA PHE A 413 -28.01 3.30 -9.84
C PHE A 413 -27.96 1.81 -10.20
N ILE A 414 -27.44 0.96 -9.31
CA ILE A 414 -27.37 -0.49 -9.52
C ILE A 414 -28.77 -1.07 -9.74
N SER A 415 -29.73 -0.74 -8.87
CA SER A 415 -31.12 -1.21 -8.97
C SER A 415 -31.79 -0.80 -10.30
N LYS A 416 -31.49 0.40 -10.82
CA LYS A 416 -32.01 0.89 -12.10
C LYS A 416 -31.44 0.16 -13.31
N HIS A 417 -30.16 -0.21 -13.27
CA HIS A 417 -29.43 -0.77 -14.42
C HIS A 417 -29.31 -2.29 -14.40
N PHE A 418 -29.55 -2.95 -13.27
CA PHE A 418 -29.55 -4.41 -13.14
C PHE A 418 -30.75 -5.03 -13.84
N LYS A 419 -30.58 -5.48 -15.10
CA LYS A 419 -31.66 -6.02 -15.93
C LYS A 419 -31.86 -7.53 -15.81
N ASN A 420 -30.80 -8.32 -16.03
CA ASN A 420 -30.82 -9.79 -15.95
C ASN A 420 -29.48 -10.26 -15.32
N VAL A 421 -29.47 -11.45 -14.73
CA VAL A 421 -28.29 -12.04 -14.07
C VAL A 421 -27.15 -12.29 -15.08
N ASP A 422 -27.46 -12.83 -16.26
CA ASP A 422 -26.46 -13.16 -17.31
C ASP A 422 -25.63 -11.96 -17.79
N LYS A 423 -26.17 -10.74 -17.66
CA LYS A 423 -25.50 -9.47 -18.03
C LYS A 423 -25.22 -8.59 -16.82
N GLY A 424 -25.53 -9.07 -15.63
CA GLY A 424 -25.50 -8.35 -14.36
C GLY A 424 -24.38 -8.79 -13.42
N GLY A 425 -23.51 -9.70 -13.86
CA GLY A 425 -22.41 -10.25 -13.08
C GLY A 425 -21.57 -9.21 -12.36
N ASP A 426 -21.07 -8.22 -13.11
CA ASP A 426 -20.25 -7.12 -12.57
C ASP A 426 -20.93 -6.36 -11.41
N PHE A 427 -22.26 -6.24 -11.43
CA PHE A 427 -23.01 -5.60 -10.35
C PHE A 427 -23.07 -6.46 -9.09
N LEU A 428 -23.32 -7.76 -9.25
CA LEU A 428 -23.37 -8.70 -8.11
C LEU A 428 -21.99 -8.81 -7.46
N GLU A 429 -20.94 -8.92 -8.27
CA GLU A 429 -19.54 -8.92 -7.80
C GLU A 429 -19.22 -7.66 -7.00
N PHE A 430 -19.54 -6.49 -7.56
CA PHE A 430 -19.32 -5.22 -6.86
C PHE A 430 -20.09 -5.14 -5.52
N LEU A 431 -21.34 -5.60 -5.48
CA LEU A 431 -22.11 -5.62 -4.23
C LEU A 431 -21.49 -6.56 -3.19
N VAL A 432 -20.93 -7.68 -3.62
CA VAL A 432 -20.18 -8.58 -2.74
C VAL A 432 -18.89 -7.92 -2.25
N GLU A 433 -18.09 -7.31 -3.13
CA GLU A 433 -16.91 -6.52 -2.77
C GLU A 433 -17.25 -5.44 -1.72
N PHE A 434 -18.36 -4.74 -1.93
CA PHE A 434 -18.87 -3.75 -0.99
C PHE A 434 -19.23 -4.37 0.36
N VAL A 435 -19.95 -5.50 0.37
CA VAL A 435 -20.31 -6.22 1.60
C VAL A 435 -19.07 -6.62 2.38
N TYR A 436 -18.06 -7.21 1.73
CA TYR A 436 -16.82 -7.63 2.39
C TYR A 436 -15.95 -6.45 2.83
N ASN A 437 -15.99 -5.32 2.13
CA ASN A 437 -15.28 -4.12 2.58
C ASN A 437 -15.92 -3.50 3.83
N VAL A 438 -17.26 -3.53 3.94
CA VAL A 438 -17.99 -3.05 5.11
C VAL A 438 -17.96 -4.05 6.27
N ASP A 439 -17.98 -5.35 5.96
CA ASP A 439 -18.00 -6.46 6.91
C ASP A 439 -17.04 -7.59 6.48
N PRO A 440 -15.72 -7.45 6.71
CA PRO A 440 -14.71 -8.40 6.23
C PRO A 440 -14.85 -9.82 6.78
N ARG A 441 -15.45 -9.96 7.97
CA ARG A 441 -15.72 -11.27 8.59
C ARG A 441 -17.09 -11.83 8.18
N GLY A 442 -17.92 -11.04 7.49
CA GLY A 442 -19.25 -11.42 7.00
C GLY A 442 -20.28 -11.71 8.11
N LYS A 443 -21.57 -11.64 7.74
CA LYS A 443 -22.67 -12.02 8.66
C LYS A 443 -22.54 -13.45 9.15
N LEU A 444 -22.08 -14.37 8.31
CA LEU A 444 -21.98 -15.80 8.61
C LEU A 444 -21.02 -16.13 9.76
N CYS A 445 -20.08 -15.25 10.11
CA CYS A 445 -19.22 -15.43 11.28
C CYS A 445 -19.82 -14.94 12.61
N ARG A 446 -21.03 -14.37 12.60
CA ARG A 446 -21.69 -13.81 13.81
C ARG A 446 -22.75 -14.80 14.35
N PRO A 447 -23.12 -14.76 15.63
CA PRO A 447 -24.28 -15.49 16.14
C PRO A 447 -25.57 -15.06 15.44
N ILE A 448 -26.54 -15.96 15.28
CA ILE A 448 -27.74 -15.68 14.47
C ILE A 448 -28.57 -14.51 15.00
N GLU A 449 -28.58 -14.29 16.31
CA GLU A 449 -29.27 -13.16 16.95
C GLU A 449 -28.65 -11.84 16.49
N GLN A 450 -27.34 -11.81 16.22
CA GLN A 450 -26.64 -10.64 15.69
C GLN A 450 -26.77 -10.51 14.17
N GLN A 451 -27.06 -11.61 13.45
CA GLN A 451 -27.28 -11.60 12.01
C GLN A 451 -28.66 -11.06 11.61
N THR A 452 -29.65 -11.25 12.49
CA THR A 452 -31.07 -10.85 12.30
C THR A 452 -31.39 -9.42 12.74
N ILE A 453 -30.54 -8.79 13.57
CA ILE A 453 -30.66 -7.36 13.92
C ILE A 453 -30.52 -6.52 12.63
N ASN A 454 -31.42 -5.54 12.47
CA ASN A 454 -31.81 -4.78 11.26
C ASN A 454 -30.72 -3.96 10.50
N GLU A 455 -29.45 -4.31 10.61
CA GLU A 455 -28.36 -3.71 9.85
C GLU A 455 -28.20 -4.46 8.50
N SER A 456 -29.07 -4.15 7.53
CA SER A 456 -28.81 -4.54 6.14
C SER A 456 -27.70 -3.67 5.59
N ILE A 457 -26.59 -4.30 5.20
CA ILE A 457 -25.50 -3.61 4.53
C ILE A 457 -25.99 -3.06 3.18
N LEU A 458 -26.88 -3.77 2.50
CA LEU A 458 -27.47 -3.37 1.22
C LEU A 458 -28.93 -2.90 1.44
N ASP A 459 -29.09 -1.66 1.89
CA ASP A 459 -30.42 -1.05 2.09
C ASP A 459 -30.84 -0.26 0.84
N PHE A 460 -31.69 -0.86 0.02
CA PHE A 460 -32.33 -0.19 -1.10
C PHE A 460 -33.60 0.51 -0.56
N GLU A 461 -33.68 1.84 -0.67
CA GLU A 461 -34.80 2.63 -0.11
C GLU A 461 -36.13 2.52 -0.90
N ARG A 462 -37.08 1.72 -0.38
CA ARG A 462 -38.57 1.76 -0.54
C ARG A 462 -39.17 2.03 -1.95
N ARG A 463 -39.76 0.98 -2.56
CA ARG A 463 -41.25 0.71 -2.68
C ARG A 463 -41.76 -0.04 -3.94
N LYS A 464 -41.08 -0.07 -5.10
CA LYS A 464 -41.55 -0.87 -6.28
C LYS A 464 -40.45 -1.47 -7.17
N ARG A 465 -39.36 -0.73 -7.43
CA ARG A 465 -38.26 -1.21 -8.28
C ARG A 465 -37.41 -2.28 -7.60
N GLU A 466 -37.32 -2.25 -6.27
CA GLU A 466 -36.65 -3.28 -5.46
C GLU A 466 -37.25 -4.66 -5.59
N LYS A 467 -38.57 -4.81 -5.72
CA LYS A 467 -39.17 -6.14 -5.94
C LYS A 467 -38.63 -6.77 -7.23
N HIS A 468 -38.37 -5.95 -8.24
CA HIS A 468 -37.79 -6.42 -9.50
C HIS A 468 -36.30 -6.75 -9.34
N PHE A 469 -35.55 -5.94 -8.58
CA PHE A 469 -34.15 -6.26 -8.26
C PHE A 469 -34.03 -7.60 -7.53
N HIS A 470 -34.74 -7.79 -6.42
CA HIS A 470 -34.67 -9.04 -5.65
C HIS A 470 -35.18 -10.25 -6.44
N SER A 471 -36.28 -10.10 -7.18
CA SER A 471 -36.77 -11.16 -8.09
C SER A 471 -35.70 -11.58 -9.10
N ARG A 472 -34.94 -10.62 -9.65
CA ARG A 472 -33.84 -10.92 -10.57
C ARG A 472 -32.65 -11.55 -9.88
N VAL A 473 -32.32 -11.16 -8.65
CA VAL A 473 -31.25 -11.82 -7.89
C VAL A 473 -31.64 -13.27 -7.58
N ILE A 474 -32.92 -13.54 -7.28
CA ILE A 474 -33.46 -14.89 -7.08
C ILE A 474 -33.40 -15.72 -8.37
N GLU A 475 -33.64 -15.13 -9.55
CA GLU A 475 -33.42 -15.83 -10.84
C GLU A 475 -31.98 -16.36 -10.97
N GLY A 476 -31.01 -15.74 -10.27
CA GLY A 476 -29.62 -16.19 -10.22
C GLY A 476 -29.37 -17.41 -9.34
N LEU A 477 -30.36 -17.80 -8.53
CA LEU A 477 -30.36 -19.04 -7.75
C LEU A 477 -31.08 -20.12 -8.56
N ASN A 478 -30.38 -20.72 -9.52
CA ASN A 478 -30.88 -21.85 -10.29
C ASN A 478 -29.80 -22.90 -10.51
N ILE A 479 -30.22 -24.12 -10.88
CA ILE A 479 -29.32 -25.28 -10.94
C ILE A 479 -28.30 -25.21 -12.10
N GLU A 480 -28.67 -24.56 -13.21
CA GLU A 480 -27.79 -24.37 -14.37
C GLU A 480 -26.62 -23.44 -13.98
N LEU A 481 -26.91 -22.31 -13.34
CA LEU A 481 -25.88 -21.38 -12.85
C LEU A 481 -25.03 -22.00 -11.74
N TRP A 482 -25.60 -22.81 -10.85
CA TRP A 482 -24.79 -23.53 -9.87
C TRP A 482 -23.75 -24.43 -10.55
N SER A 483 -24.12 -25.10 -11.64
CA SER A 483 -23.26 -26.04 -12.37
C SER A 483 -22.25 -25.34 -13.31
N ASP A 484 -22.69 -24.32 -14.04
CA ASP A 484 -21.89 -23.67 -15.09
C ASP A 484 -21.10 -22.46 -14.56
N ASN A 485 -21.62 -21.76 -13.55
CA ASN A 485 -21.02 -20.55 -13.00
C ASN A 485 -21.32 -20.38 -11.49
N PRO A 486 -20.71 -21.21 -10.62
CA PRO A 486 -20.94 -21.19 -9.17
C PRO A 486 -20.61 -19.84 -8.52
N GLY A 487 -19.77 -19.02 -9.18
CA GLY A 487 -19.43 -17.67 -8.72
C GLY A 487 -20.63 -16.72 -8.70
N PHE A 488 -21.40 -16.63 -9.81
CA PHE A 488 -22.60 -15.78 -9.85
C PHE A 488 -23.70 -16.28 -8.92
N PHE A 489 -23.88 -17.60 -8.85
CA PHE A 489 -24.80 -18.24 -7.93
C PHE A 489 -24.50 -17.87 -6.47
N TRP A 490 -23.23 -17.93 -6.09
CA TRP A 490 -22.76 -17.52 -4.77
C TRP A 490 -22.97 -16.02 -4.53
N CYS A 491 -22.63 -15.15 -5.49
CA CYS A 491 -22.85 -13.71 -5.34
C CYS A 491 -24.33 -13.38 -5.09
N SER A 492 -25.26 -14.05 -5.79
CA SER A 492 -26.70 -13.89 -5.55
C SER A 492 -27.10 -14.26 -4.12
N SER A 493 -26.54 -15.36 -3.59
CA SER A 493 -26.78 -15.81 -2.21
C SER A 493 -26.27 -14.77 -1.20
N VAL A 494 -25.04 -14.27 -1.39
CA VAL A 494 -24.44 -13.22 -0.54
C VAL A 494 -25.27 -11.94 -0.56
N VAL A 495 -25.64 -11.45 -1.75
CA VAL A 495 -26.42 -10.23 -1.88
C VAL A 495 -27.75 -10.35 -1.13
N LEU A 496 -28.49 -11.45 -1.29
CA LEU A 496 -29.77 -11.67 -0.59
C LEU A 496 -29.64 -11.72 0.93
N MET A 497 -28.56 -12.29 1.47
CA MET A 497 -28.33 -12.31 2.92
C MET A 497 -28.17 -10.90 3.52
N HIS A 498 -27.64 -9.96 2.73
CA HIS A 498 -27.30 -8.61 3.15
C HIS A 498 -28.34 -7.54 2.80
N THR A 499 -29.48 -7.92 2.20
CA THR A 499 -30.62 -7.02 1.95
C THR A 499 -31.72 -7.13 3.02
N ARG A 500 -32.65 -6.16 3.00
CA ARG A 500 -33.91 -6.14 3.76
C ARG A 500 -35.05 -6.90 3.06
N PHE A 501 -34.73 -7.82 2.17
CA PHE A 501 -35.73 -8.55 1.42
C PHE A 501 -36.60 -9.41 2.35
N GLU A 502 -37.91 -9.18 2.32
CA GLU A 502 -38.91 -10.07 2.92
C GLU A 502 -39.35 -11.08 1.85
N PRO A 503 -38.95 -12.36 1.97
CA PRO A 503 -39.26 -13.37 0.97
C PRO A 503 -40.73 -13.77 1.03
N THR A 504 -41.35 -14.00 -0.13
CA THR A 504 -42.68 -14.62 -0.18
C THR A 504 -42.60 -16.10 0.17
N LYS A 505 -43.73 -16.72 0.55
CA LYS A 505 -43.79 -18.17 0.78
C LYS A 505 -43.31 -18.96 -0.45
N LYS A 506 -43.60 -18.46 -1.65
CA LYS A 506 -43.14 -19.08 -2.91
C LYS A 506 -41.62 -19.03 -3.01
N ASP A 507 -41.01 -17.87 -2.78
CA ASP A 507 -39.54 -17.71 -2.85
C ASP A 507 -38.83 -18.66 -1.87
N LEU A 508 -39.36 -18.81 -0.65
CA LEU A 508 -38.82 -19.76 0.33
C LEU A 508 -38.94 -21.21 -0.13
N CYS A 509 -40.09 -21.60 -0.68
CA CYS A 509 -40.30 -22.95 -1.20
C CYS A 509 -39.38 -23.26 -2.39
N ASP A 510 -39.29 -22.35 -3.36
CA ASP A 510 -38.45 -22.52 -4.56
C ASP A 510 -36.97 -22.67 -4.17
N ILE A 511 -36.48 -21.85 -3.24
CA ILE A 511 -35.08 -21.93 -2.75
C ILE A 511 -34.85 -23.19 -1.90
N SER A 512 -35.85 -23.63 -1.11
CA SER A 512 -35.79 -24.88 -0.36
C SER A 512 -35.70 -26.10 -1.28
N GLU A 513 -36.51 -26.13 -2.35
CA GLU A 513 -36.51 -27.20 -3.36
C GLU A 513 -35.17 -27.24 -4.10
N LEU A 514 -34.65 -26.09 -4.51
CA LEU A 514 -33.32 -25.99 -5.13
C LEU A 514 -32.21 -26.48 -4.19
N ALA A 515 -32.23 -26.07 -2.91
CA ALA A 515 -31.25 -26.52 -1.94
C ALA A 515 -31.32 -28.04 -1.73
N LYS A 516 -32.52 -28.62 -1.68
CA LYS A 516 -32.71 -30.08 -1.61
C LYS A 516 -32.16 -30.78 -2.87
N GLU A 517 -32.45 -30.25 -4.06
CA GLU A 517 -31.95 -30.81 -5.32
C GLU A 517 -30.41 -30.80 -5.39
N ILE A 518 -29.77 -29.71 -4.95
CA ILE A 518 -28.31 -29.62 -4.92
C ILE A 518 -27.73 -30.54 -3.83
N LEU A 519 -28.36 -30.61 -2.65
CA LEU A 519 -27.95 -31.53 -1.58
C LEU A 519 -28.04 -33.01 -2.01
N ASP A 520 -28.94 -33.36 -2.92
CA ASP A 520 -29.02 -34.72 -3.48
C ASP A 520 -27.89 -35.06 -4.44
N LYS A 521 -27.17 -34.05 -4.95
CA LYS A 521 -25.97 -34.19 -5.79
C LYS A 521 -24.67 -34.13 -4.97
N LEU A 522 -24.73 -34.18 -3.64
CA LEU A 522 -23.56 -34.21 -2.77
C LEU A 522 -22.69 -35.44 -3.04
N ASP A 523 -21.42 -35.20 -3.31
CA ASP A 523 -20.39 -36.23 -3.50
C ASP A 523 -19.03 -35.70 -3.00
N GLU A 524 -18.11 -36.59 -2.63
CA GLU A 524 -16.74 -36.26 -2.22
C GLU A 524 -15.94 -35.59 -3.35
N SER A 525 -16.36 -35.77 -4.60
CA SER A 525 -15.75 -35.19 -5.80
C SER A 525 -16.15 -33.73 -6.07
N LEU A 526 -17.07 -33.16 -5.27
CA LEU A 526 -17.57 -31.81 -5.49
C LEU A 526 -16.44 -30.79 -5.36
N SER A 527 -16.31 -29.89 -6.35
CA SER A 527 -15.28 -28.86 -6.28
C SER A 527 -15.55 -27.86 -5.15
N THR A 528 -14.49 -27.27 -4.62
CA THR A 528 -14.56 -26.30 -3.52
C THR A 528 -15.47 -25.11 -3.82
N HIS A 529 -15.56 -24.70 -5.09
CA HIS A 529 -16.42 -23.60 -5.54
C HIS A 529 -17.91 -23.95 -5.46
N HIS A 530 -18.30 -25.15 -5.91
CA HIS A 530 -19.67 -25.63 -5.83
C HIS A 530 -20.10 -25.87 -4.39
N LEU A 531 -19.18 -26.36 -3.55
CA LEU A 531 -19.40 -26.51 -2.11
C LEU A 531 -19.66 -25.16 -1.44
N LEU A 532 -18.84 -24.14 -1.74
CA LEU A 532 -19.03 -22.78 -1.21
C LEU A 532 -20.41 -22.22 -1.62
N ALA A 533 -20.74 -22.33 -2.90
CA ALA A 533 -22.02 -21.89 -3.45
C ALA A 533 -23.22 -22.54 -2.73
N LEU A 534 -23.16 -23.86 -2.50
CA LEU A 534 -24.16 -24.61 -1.75
C LEU A 534 -24.26 -24.14 -0.28
N CYS A 535 -23.14 -24.00 0.42
CA CYS A 535 -23.12 -23.56 1.82
C CYS A 535 -23.77 -22.18 1.98
N TYR A 536 -23.48 -21.26 1.07
CA TYR A 536 -24.08 -19.92 1.09
C TYR A 536 -25.56 -19.93 0.72
N LEU A 537 -26.01 -20.82 -0.17
CA LEU A 537 -27.44 -21.02 -0.45
C LEU A 537 -28.18 -21.50 0.81
N VAL A 538 -27.62 -22.50 1.50
CA VAL A 538 -28.21 -23.02 2.75
C VAL A 538 -28.33 -21.92 3.79
N ALA A 539 -27.25 -21.17 4.03
CA ALA A 539 -27.26 -20.08 4.98
C ALA A 539 -28.23 -18.96 4.57
N CYS A 540 -28.28 -18.63 3.28
CA CYS A 540 -29.22 -17.68 2.71
C CYS A 540 -30.66 -18.09 2.99
N PHE A 541 -31.03 -19.34 2.66
CA PHE A 541 -32.36 -19.90 2.93
C PHE A 541 -32.72 -19.80 4.41
N GLN A 542 -31.81 -20.22 5.31
CA GLN A 542 -32.08 -20.24 6.74
C GLN A 542 -32.27 -18.83 7.32
N LEU A 543 -31.45 -17.86 6.90
CA LEU A 543 -31.60 -16.47 7.33
C LEU A 543 -32.87 -15.82 6.77
N MET A 544 -33.24 -16.14 5.53
CA MET A 544 -34.48 -15.67 4.92
C MET A 544 -35.70 -16.25 5.64
N LYS A 545 -35.67 -17.54 5.99
CA LYS A 545 -36.69 -18.20 6.80
C LYS A 545 -36.81 -17.56 8.18
N ALA A 546 -35.69 -17.34 8.88
CA ALA A 546 -35.68 -16.73 10.21
C ALA A 546 -36.24 -15.29 10.24
N LYS A 547 -36.13 -14.55 9.14
CA LYS A 547 -36.70 -13.20 8.98
C LYS A 547 -38.18 -13.19 8.60
N SER A 548 -38.72 -14.30 8.11
CA SER A 548 -40.09 -14.36 7.57
C SER A 548 -41.09 -14.92 8.57
N GLU A 549 -42.30 -14.39 8.58
CA GLU A 549 -43.44 -14.98 9.31
C GLU A 549 -44.02 -16.21 8.57
N ALA A 550 -43.59 -16.47 7.34
CA ALA A 550 -44.11 -17.57 6.53
C ALA A 550 -43.58 -18.93 7.01
N VAL A 551 -44.51 -19.86 7.27
CA VAL A 551 -44.17 -21.26 7.61
C VAL A 551 -43.61 -21.98 6.38
N CYS A 552 -42.35 -22.38 6.46
CA CYS A 552 -41.63 -23.21 5.48
C CYS A 552 -40.91 -24.35 6.21
N GLU A 553 -40.91 -25.55 5.64
CA GLU A 553 -40.23 -26.71 6.21
C GLU A 553 -38.71 -26.50 6.26
N ASP A 554 -38.06 -27.09 7.25
CA ASP A 554 -36.60 -27.11 7.31
C ASP A 554 -35.99 -28.01 6.23
N LEU A 555 -34.73 -27.71 5.89
CA LEU A 555 -33.92 -28.64 5.11
C LEU A 555 -33.71 -29.94 5.91
N PRO A 556 -33.68 -31.11 5.27
CA PRO A 556 -33.57 -32.38 5.97
C PRO A 556 -32.27 -32.48 6.78
N LEU A 557 -32.38 -32.69 8.11
CA LEU A 557 -31.22 -32.79 9.00
C LEU A 557 -30.23 -33.86 8.54
N LYS A 558 -30.71 -35.01 8.02
CA LYS A 558 -29.86 -36.08 7.48
C LYS A 558 -28.92 -35.59 6.37
N LYS A 559 -29.43 -34.75 5.45
CA LYS A 559 -28.64 -34.19 4.33
C LYS A 559 -27.65 -33.14 4.81
N MET A 560 -28.04 -32.34 5.80
CA MET A 560 -27.15 -31.36 6.43
C MET A 560 -26.03 -32.03 7.23
N THR A 561 -26.34 -33.10 7.95
CA THR A 561 -25.33 -33.92 8.66
C THR A 561 -24.40 -34.61 7.65
N GLU A 562 -24.91 -35.05 6.50
CA GLU A 562 -24.09 -35.60 5.42
C GLU A 562 -23.13 -34.56 4.83
N LEU A 563 -23.59 -33.32 4.57
CA LEU A 563 -22.75 -32.21 4.12
C LEU A 563 -21.53 -31.99 5.04
N VAL A 564 -21.77 -31.93 6.35
CA VAL A 564 -20.71 -31.74 7.35
C VAL A 564 -19.85 -33.00 7.51
N ARG A 565 -20.40 -34.20 7.35
CA ARG A 565 -19.64 -35.46 7.39
C ARG A 565 -18.62 -35.54 6.26
N LEU A 566 -18.98 -35.10 5.04
CA LEU A 566 -18.07 -35.11 3.88
C LEU A 566 -16.98 -34.04 3.99
N HIS A 567 -17.30 -32.89 4.60
CA HIS A 567 -16.37 -31.74 4.71
C HIS A 567 -16.32 -31.15 6.14
N PRO A 568 -15.88 -31.92 7.15
CA PRO A 568 -16.03 -31.55 8.55
C PRO A 568 -15.20 -30.33 8.96
N SER A 569 -14.04 -30.11 8.35
CA SER A 569 -13.14 -28.99 8.68
C SER A 569 -13.30 -27.77 7.76
N SER A 570 -14.29 -27.78 6.85
CA SER A 570 -14.55 -26.65 5.95
C SER A 570 -15.27 -25.53 6.71
N GLU A 571 -14.64 -24.35 6.78
CA GLU A 571 -15.19 -23.17 7.46
C GLU A 571 -16.58 -22.80 6.92
N HIS A 572 -16.78 -22.88 5.61
CA HIS A 572 -18.06 -22.56 4.97
C HIS A 572 -19.16 -23.58 5.30
N CYS A 573 -18.82 -24.87 5.38
CA CYS A 573 -19.77 -25.90 5.79
C CYS A 573 -20.16 -25.72 7.26
N LEU A 574 -19.18 -25.42 8.11
CA LEU A 574 -19.41 -25.13 9.53
C LEU A 574 -20.27 -23.87 9.72
N GLN A 575 -20.01 -22.79 8.97
CA GLN A 575 -20.84 -21.58 9.00
C GLN A 575 -22.28 -21.86 8.58
N ALA A 576 -22.49 -22.53 7.45
CA ALA A 576 -23.83 -22.86 6.96
C ALA A 576 -24.58 -23.77 7.94
N PHE A 577 -23.87 -24.74 8.54
CA PHE A 577 -24.44 -25.65 9.51
C PHE A 577 -24.72 -24.99 10.87
N ASP A 578 -23.88 -24.06 11.31
CA ASP A 578 -24.11 -23.23 12.51
C ASP A 578 -25.44 -22.48 12.36
N VAL A 579 -25.62 -21.74 11.25
CA VAL A 579 -26.88 -21.04 10.96
C VAL A 579 -28.07 -22.01 10.93
N TYR A 580 -27.93 -23.16 10.25
CA TYR A 580 -28.97 -24.18 10.18
C TYR A 580 -29.37 -24.75 11.55
N VAL A 581 -28.39 -25.07 12.40
CA VAL A 581 -28.65 -25.56 13.75
C VAL A 581 -29.24 -24.46 14.61
N SER A 582 -28.84 -23.20 14.48
CA SER A 582 -29.45 -22.12 15.28
C SER A 582 -30.90 -21.83 14.92
N THR A 583 -31.35 -22.04 13.67
CA THR A 583 -32.74 -21.77 13.24
C THR A 583 -33.68 -22.97 13.37
N SER A 584 -33.18 -24.20 13.26
CA SER A 584 -34.01 -25.41 13.24
C SER A 584 -34.70 -25.66 14.59
N SER A 585 -35.94 -26.18 14.56
CA SER A 585 -36.75 -26.32 15.77
C SER A 585 -36.48 -27.58 16.61
N GLU A 586 -35.95 -28.67 16.04
CA GLU A 586 -35.84 -29.95 16.75
C GLU A 586 -34.59 -30.75 16.33
N CYS A 587 -33.88 -31.33 17.31
CA CYS A 587 -32.79 -32.29 17.10
C CYS A 587 -32.85 -33.34 18.22
N SER A 588 -32.89 -34.62 17.86
CA SER A 588 -32.90 -35.70 18.85
C SER A 588 -31.54 -35.86 19.53
N SER A 589 -31.50 -36.51 20.70
CA SER A 589 -30.25 -36.80 21.41
C SER A 589 -29.29 -37.68 20.59
N GLU A 590 -29.81 -38.64 19.82
CA GLU A 590 -29.02 -39.50 18.93
C GLU A 590 -28.39 -38.71 17.79
N GLU A 591 -29.14 -37.81 17.17
CA GLU A 591 -28.63 -36.95 16.09
C GLU A 591 -27.57 -35.97 16.62
N SER A 592 -27.81 -35.35 17.77
CA SER A 592 -26.84 -34.48 18.45
C SER A 592 -25.53 -35.23 18.73
N SER A 593 -25.62 -36.46 19.26
CA SER A 593 -24.43 -37.30 19.49
C SER A 593 -23.71 -37.66 18.19
N THR A 594 -24.43 -37.89 17.09
CA THR A 594 -23.81 -38.18 15.79
C THR A 594 -23.04 -36.98 15.27
N ILE A 595 -23.63 -35.79 15.35
CA ILE A 595 -23.01 -34.54 14.91
C ILE A 595 -21.78 -34.21 15.76
N MET A 596 -21.87 -34.36 17.09
CA MET A 596 -20.74 -34.15 17.99
C MET A 596 -19.56 -35.08 17.65
N ASN A 597 -19.83 -36.33 17.30
CA ASN A 597 -18.78 -37.27 16.89
C ASN A 597 -18.10 -36.89 15.57
N ILE A 598 -18.83 -36.31 14.62
CA ILE A 598 -18.28 -35.82 13.34
C ILE A 598 -17.38 -34.62 13.57
N LEU A 599 -17.76 -33.70 14.46
CA LEU A 599 -17.13 -32.38 14.58
C LEU A 599 -16.11 -32.25 15.71
N LYS A 600 -16.04 -33.20 16.66
CA LYS A 600 -15.18 -33.09 17.86
C LYS A 600 -13.71 -32.82 17.57
N GLU A 601 -13.19 -33.29 16.43
CA GLU A 601 -11.81 -33.03 16.03
C GLU A 601 -11.55 -31.55 15.76
N ASN A 602 -12.53 -30.78 15.26
CA ASN A 602 -12.32 -29.36 15.00
C ASN A 602 -12.03 -28.54 16.26
N LEU A 603 -12.39 -29.03 17.45
CA LEU A 603 -12.06 -28.36 18.72
C LEU A 603 -10.55 -28.31 19.00
N ASN A 604 -9.77 -29.23 18.42
CA ASN A 604 -8.31 -29.22 18.48
C ASN A 604 -7.67 -28.62 17.20
N SER A 605 -8.46 -28.04 16.30
CA SER A 605 -7.94 -27.37 15.09
C SER A 605 -7.02 -26.21 15.47
N PRO A 606 -5.95 -25.93 14.70
CA PRO A 606 -5.15 -24.72 14.89
C PRO A 606 -5.92 -23.44 14.53
N PHE A 607 -6.92 -23.54 13.65
CA PHE A 607 -7.70 -22.39 13.18
C PHE A 607 -8.78 -22.00 14.19
N LYS A 608 -8.71 -20.75 14.69
CA LYS A 608 -9.64 -20.21 15.67
C LYS A 608 -11.10 -20.24 15.17
N LEU A 609 -11.35 -19.96 13.90
CA LEU A 609 -12.70 -19.93 13.32
C LEU A 609 -13.37 -21.31 13.36
N ASN A 610 -12.66 -22.38 12.97
CA ASN A 610 -13.15 -23.76 13.12
C ASN A 610 -13.56 -24.10 14.56
N ARG A 611 -12.74 -23.71 15.54
CA ARG A 611 -13.06 -23.93 16.97
C ARG A 611 -14.32 -23.16 17.39
N ILE A 612 -14.41 -21.87 17.03
CA ILE A 612 -15.58 -21.03 17.35
C ILE A 612 -16.85 -21.61 16.75
N LEU A 613 -16.88 -21.89 15.45
CA LEU A 613 -18.07 -22.39 14.76
C LEU A 613 -18.51 -23.75 15.32
N THR A 614 -17.56 -24.65 15.59
CA THR A 614 -17.85 -25.94 16.21
C THR A 614 -18.44 -25.77 17.62
N LEU A 615 -17.89 -24.86 18.42
CA LEU A 615 -18.42 -24.57 19.76
C LEU A 615 -19.81 -23.96 19.72
N ARG A 616 -20.13 -23.10 18.74
CA ARG A 616 -21.49 -22.55 18.55
C ARG A 616 -22.51 -23.62 18.16
N ILE A 617 -22.13 -24.50 17.24
CA ILE A 617 -22.95 -25.66 16.87
C ILE A 617 -23.21 -26.51 18.12
N PHE A 618 -22.19 -26.82 18.92
CA PHE A 618 -22.33 -27.64 20.11
C PHE A 618 -23.14 -26.97 21.21
N ASP A 619 -22.96 -25.67 21.44
CA ASP A 619 -23.76 -24.89 22.39
C ASP A 619 -25.24 -24.86 21.97
N SER A 620 -25.51 -24.66 20.67
CA SER A 620 -26.86 -24.68 20.11
C SER A 620 -27.54 -26.05 20.21
N LEU A 621 -26.80 -27.14 19.98
CA LEU A 621 -27.30 -28.51 20.16
C LEU A 621 -27.55 -28.82 21.64
N GLN A 622 -26.68 -28.34 22.53
CA GLN A 622 -26.81 -28.53 23.97
C GLN A 622 -28.02 -27.78 24.54
N ALA A 623 -28.26 -26.55 24.09
CA ALA A 623 -29.42 -25.75 24.48
C ALA A 623 -30.77 -26.40 24.12
N LYS A 624 -30.78 -27.28 23.11
CA LYS A 624 -31.97 -28.06 22.69
C LYS A 624 -32.09 -29.40 23.42
N SER A 625 -31.06 -29.80 24.16
CA SER A 625 -31.06 -31.05 24.93
C SER A 625 -31.64 -30.83 26.33
N THR A 626 -32.04 -31.91 27.00
CA THR A 626 -32.52 -31.86 28.39
C THR A 626 -31.39 -31.76 29.42
N ILE A 627 -30.11 -31.69 28.99
CA ILE A 627 -28.95 -31.72 29.86
C ILE A 627 -28.50 -30.28 30.13
N GLU A 628 -28.84 -29.75 31.31
CA GLU A 628 -28.33 -28.46 31.79
C GLU A 628 -26.81 -28.55 32.05
N SER A 629 -26.01 -27.95 31.15
CA SER A 629 -24.57 -27.80 31.37
C SER A 629 -24.06 -26.61 30.54
N ASP A 630 -23.32 -25.70 31.17
CA ASP A 630 -22.76 -24.49 30.54
C ASP A 630 -21.35 -24.72 29.95
N VAL A 631 -20.99 -25.98 29.68
CA VAL A 631 -19.62 -26.36 29.33
C VAL A 631 -19.21 -25.77 27.97
N PHE A 632 -20.02 -25.97 26.92
CA PHE A 632 -19.70 -25.42 25.59
C PHE A 632 -19.81 -23.90 25.56
N LYS A 633 -20.79 -23.32 26.26
CA LYS A 633 -20.88 -21.87 26.48
C LYS A 633 -19.62 -21.27 27.08
N ASN A 634 -19.06 -21.88 28.14
CA ASN A 634 -17.81 -21.40 28.74
C ASN A 634 -16.62 -21.53 27.78
N CYS A 635 -16.54 -22.61 27.01
CA CYS A 635 -15.53 -22.78 25.96
C CYS A 635 -15.67 -21.70 24.87
N LEU A 636 -16.90 -21.44 24.42
CA LEU A 636 -17.22 -20.46 23.38
C LEU A 636 -16.82 -19.05 23.82
N VAL A 637 -17.25 -18.61 25.00
CA VAL A 637 -16.91 -17.28 25.53
C VAL A 637 -15.39 -17.15 25.73
N ALA A 638 -14.72 -18.19 26.23
CA ALA A 638 -13.26 -18.17 26.31
C ALA A 638 -12.61 -17.99 24.93
N GLU A 639 -13.12 -18.69 23.90
CA GLU A 639 -12.58 -18.64 22.55
C GLU A 639 -12.80 -17.29 21.85
N GLU A 640 -13.95 -16.66 22.04
CA GLU A 640 -14.31 -15.37 21.44
C GLU A 640 -13.43 -14.22 21.97
N ILE A 641 -13.03 -14.25 23.24
CA ILE A 641 -12.15 -13.24 23.84
C ILE A 641 -10.81 -13.20 23.08
N GLU A 642 -10.50 -12.05 22.47
CA GLU A 642 -9.19 -11.79 21.87
C GLU A 642 -8.11 -11.79 22.95
N VAL A 643 -6.99 -12.47 22.68
CA VAL A 643 -5.94 -12.63 23.68
C VAL A 643 -4.97 -11.45 23.61
N THR A 644 -5.07 -10.57 24.60
CA THR A 644 -4.16 -9.45 24.82
C THR A 644 -3.69 -9.42 26.28
N LEU A 645 -2.69 -8.59 26.60
CA LEU A 645 -2.23 -8.40 27.98
C LEU A 645 -3.34 -7.90 28.92
N ASN A 646 -4.38 -7.26 28.40
CA ASN A 646 -5.48 -6.73 29.21
C ASN A 646 -6.61 -7.75 29.40
N THR A 647 -6.88 -8.60 28.39
CA THR A 647 -8.06 -9.46 28.31
C THR A 647 -7.80 -10.93 28.66
N TYR A 648 -6.54 -11.38 28.74
CA TYR A 648 -6.23 -12.79 28.98
C TYR A 648 -6.80 -13.34 30.30
N ARG A 649 -6.94 -12.49 31.34
CA ARG A 649 -7.50 -12.90 32.63
C ARG A 649 -8.98 -13.26 32.54
N ASP A 650 -9.73 -12.54 31.71
CA ASP A 650 -11.16 -12.81 31.49
C ASP A 650 -11.32 -14.15 30.76
N ARG A 651 -10.50 -14.39 29.72
CA ARG A 651 -10.43 -15.70 29.07
C ARG A 651 -10.10 -16.82 30.07
N MET A 652 -9.13 -16.56 30.97
CA MET A 652 -8.73 -17.55 31.97
C MET A 652 -9.81 -17.84 33.00
N MET A 653 -10.62 -16.86 33.37
CA MET A 653 -11.78 -17.08 34.25
C MET A 653 -12.74 -18.11 33.66
N HIS A 654 -12.98 -18.07 32.34
CA HIS A 654 -13.84 -19.05 31.67
C HIS A 654 -13.19 -20.43 31.55
N LEU A 655 -11.90 -20.52 31.18
CA LEU A 655 -11.21 -21.80 31.13
C LEU A 655 -11.10 -22.46 32.51
N GLN A 656 -10.94 -21.70 33.59
CA GLN A 656 -10.91 -22.24 34.96
C GLN A 656 -12.25 -22.85 35.41
N LYS A 657 -13.38 -22.43 34.83
CA LYS A 657 -14.69 -23.06 35.09
C LYS A 657 -14.77 -24.49 34.54
N LEU A 658 -13.88 -24.86 33.62
CA LEU A 658 -13.74 -26.21 33.07
C LEU A 658 -12.87 -27.12 33.96
N THR A 659 -12.39 -26.64 35.11
CA THR A 659 -11.62 -27.48 36.05
C THR A 659 -12.52 -28.56 36.64
N PHE A 660 -12.13 -29.82 36.49
CA PHE A 660 -12.84 -30.93 37.10
C PHE A 660 -12.72 -30.88 38.63
N ARG A 661 -13.84 -31.09 39.34
CA ARG A 661 -13.89 -31.15 40.82
C ARG A 661 -14.47 -32.49 41.27
N GLN A 662 -14.04 -32.98 42.42
CA GLN A 662 -14.52 -34.26 42.96
C GLN A 662 -16.04 -34.27 43.21
N ASP A 663 -16.62 -33.10 43.49
CA ASP A 663 -18.07 -32.95 43.75
C ASP A 663 -18.92 -32.75 42.48
N THR A 664 -18.32 -32.67 41.29
CA THR A 664 -19.06 -32.52 40.03
C THR A 664 -19.45 -33.87 39.44
N THR A 665 -20.73 -34.04 39.11
CA THR A 665 -21.19 -35.16 38.29
C THR A 665 -20.45 -35.18 36.96
N LEU A 666 -19.99 -36.36 36.55
CA LEU A 666 -19.27 -36.49 35.29
C LEU A 666 -20.20 -36.11 34.14
N PRO A 667 -19.76 -35.22 33.23
CA PRO A 667 -20.49 -35.05 31.99
C PRO A 667 -20.46 -36.37 31.21
N PRO A 668 -21.45 -36.62 30.33
CA PRO A 668 -21.40 -37.74 29.40
C PRO A 668 -20.03 -37.84 28.71
N ASP A 669 -19.53 -39.06 28.52
CA ASP A 669 -18.16 -39.34 28.02
C ASP A 669 -17.81 -38.54 26.76
N GLN A 670 -18.78 -38.40 25.86
CA GLN A 670 -18.65 -37.62 24.63
C GLN A 670 -18.40 -36.12 24.87
N ILE A 671 -19.10 -35.52 25.84
CA ILE A 671 -18.90 -34.10 26.20
C ILE A 671 -17.54 -33.92 26.85
N MET A 672 -17.11 -34.87 27.70
CA MET A 672 -15.78 -34.84 28.29
C MET A 672 -14.68 -34.88 27.22
N GLU A 673 -14.81 -35.77 26.24
CA GLU A 673 -13.87 -35.85 25.11
C GLU A 673 -13.76 -34.51 24.37
N CYS A 674 -14.88 -33.88 24.05
CA CYS A 674 -14.91 -32.57 23.39
C CYS A 674 -14.21 -31.48 24.20
N VAL A 675 -14.47 -31.40 25.51
CA VAL A 675 -13.81 -30.42 26.40
C VAL A 675 -12.30 -30.61 26.41
N LEU A 676 -11.84 -31.86 26.53
CA LEU A 676 -10.41 -32.15 26.56
C LEU A 676 -9.74 -31.80 25.23
N ARG A 677 -10.37 -32.10 24.09
CA ARG A 677 -9.90 -31.67 22.76
C ARG A 677 -9.77 -30.15 22.66
N TYR A 678 -10.77 -29.40 23.16
CA TYR A 678 -10.73 -27.93 23.19
C TYR A 678 -9.61 -27.39 24.09
N LEU A 679 -9.48 -27.90 25.32
CA LEU A 679 -8.44 -27.49 26.25
C LEU A 679 -7.04 -27.75 25.69
N ILE A 680 -6.82 -28.91 25.07
CA ILE A 680 -5.54 -29.24 24.41
C ILE A 680 -5.33 -28.33 23.18
N GLY A 681 -6.38 -28.02 22.42
CA GLY A 681 -6.34 -27.08 21.30
C GLY A 681 -5.85 -25.68 21.65
N ASN A 682 -5.99 -25.26 22.92
CA ASN A 682 -5.48 -23.97 23.40
C ASN A 682 -3.93 -23.88 23.36
N PHE A 683 -3.19 -24.98 23.21
CA PHE A 683 -1.74 -24.93 23.01
C PHE A 683 -1.32 -24.34 21.65
N TYR A 684 -2.24 -24.20 20.67
CA TYR A 684 -1.97 -23.46 19.42
C TYR A 684 -1.92 -21.95 19.65
N LEU A 685 -2.41 -21.47 20.79
CA LEU A 685 -2.35 -20.06 21.16
C LEU A 685 -0.91 -19.70 21.55
N ASN A 686 -0.25 -18.85 20.75
CA ASN A 686 1.10 -18.36 21.04
C ASN A 686 1.11 -17.25 22.12
N PHE A 687 0.63 -17.57 23.33
CA PHE A 687 0.57 -16.65 24.46
C PHE A 687 0.91 -17.34 25.78
N SER A 688 2.16 -17.16 26.23
CA SER A 688 2.75 -17.96 27.32
C SER A 688 2.03 -17.88 28.66
N LEU A 689 1.37 -16.76 28.96
CA LEU A 689 0.61 -16.57 30.21
C LEU A 689 -0.60 -17.51 30.33
N VAL A 690 -1.06 -18.10 29.22
CA VAL A 690 -2.22 -19.01 29.20
C VAL A 690 -1.80 -20.48 29.32
N TRP A 691 -0.55 -20.82 28.97
CA TRP A 691 -0.11 -22.22 28.88
C TRP A 691 -0.12 -22.95 30.22
N GLU A 692 0.53 -22.39 31.25
CA GLU A 692 0.61 -23.03 32.57
C GLU A 692 -0.78 -23.15 33.25
N PRO A 693 -1.62 -22.10 33.29
CA PRO A 693 -2.97 -22.25 33.84
C PRO A 693 -3.83 -23.26 33.08
N THR A 694 -3.77 -23.29 31.74
CA THR A 694 -4.53 -24.26 30.93
C THR A 694 -4.06 -25.69 31.20
N THR A 695 -2.74 -25.89 31.35
CA THR A 695 -2.16 -27.17 31.74
C THR A 695 -2.75 -27.64 33.08
N LYS A 696 -2.82 -26.77 34.09
CA LYS A 696 -3.44 -27.10 35.39
C LYS A 696 -4.92 -27.51 35.27
N VAL A 697 -5.68 -26.86 34.39
CA VAL A 697 -7.08 -27.25 34.12
C VAL A 697 -7.13 -28.66 33.51
N ILE A 698 -6.29 -28.96 32.52
CA ILE A 698 -6.21 -30.30 31.92
C ILE A 698 -5.86 -31.36 32.98
N LEU A 699 -4.88 -31.08 33.83
CA LEU A 699 -4.43 -32.01 34.87
C LEU A 699 -5.46 -32.29 35.95
N SER A 700 -6.48 -31.44 36.12
CA SER A 700 -7.59 -31.74 37.05
C SER A 700 -8.39 -32.98 36.66
N TYR A 701 -8.32 -33.40 35.39
CA TYR A 701 -8.93 -34.63 34.89
C TYR A 701 -8.04 -35.87 35.09
N MET A 702 -6.79 -35.70 35.56
CA MET A 702 -5.92 -36.79 35.98
C MET A 702 -6.17 -37.10 37.46
N GLY A 703 -6.52 -38.35 37.78
CA GLY A 703 -6.83 -38.77 39.15
C GLY A 703 -6.67 -40.27 39.43
N GLU A 704 -6.90 -40.66 40.68
CA GLU A 704 -6.83 -42.07 41.14
C GLU A 704 -7.92 -42.95 40.51
N GLU A 705 -9.04 -42.36 40.09
CA GLU A 705 -10.08 -43.05 39.33
C GLU A 705 -9.59 -43.39 37.91
N HIS A 706 -9.45 -44.69 37.64
CA HIS A 706 -8.82 -45.21 36.43
C HIS A 706 -9.50 -44.76 35.13
N ASP A 707 -10.82 -44.58 35.11
CA ASP A 707 -11.59 -44.35 33.88
C ASP A 707 -11.36 -42.95 33.29
N LYS A 708 -11.27 -41.90 34.10
CA LYS A 708 -11.03 -40.51 33.64
C LYS A 708 -9.63 -40.34 33.08
N THR A 709 -8.65 -40.88 33.80
CA THR A 709 -7.25 -40.91 33.37
C THR A 709 -7.11 -41.72 32.07
N ASN A 710 -7.95 -42.74 31.84
CA ASN A 710 -7.99 -43.44 30.56
C ASN A 710 -8.47 -42.51 29.43
N TYR A 711 -9.58 -41.79 29.61
CA TYR A 711 -10.14 -40.88 28.59
C TYR A 711 -9.19 -39.75 28.21
N LEU A 712 -8.61 -39.06 29.20
CA LEU A 712 -7.62 -38.02 28.93
C LEU A 712 -6.41 -38.62 28.21
N TRP A 713 -5.90 -39.76 28.65
CA TRP A 713 -4.76 -40.40 27.99
C TRP A 713 -5.05 -40.79 26.54
N THR A 714 -6.25 -41.30 26.23
CA THR A 714 -6.62 -41.67 24.85
C THR A 714 -6.65 -40.46 23.94
N VAL A 715 -7.31 -39.36 24.36
CA VAL A 715 -7.36 -38.11 23.60
C VAL A 715 -5.97 -37.50 23.46
N TRP A 716 -5.19 -37.50 24.53
CA TRP A 716 -3.83 -36.96 24.55
C TRP A 716 -2.91 -37.65 23.56
N MET A 717 -2.90 -38.99 23.57
CA MET A 717 -2.04 -39.78 22.68
C MET A 717 -2.48 -39.69 21.23
N GLU A 718 -3.79 -39.66 20.96
CA GLU A 718 -4.31 -39.45 19.60
C GLU A 718 -3.82 -38.11 19.02
N ILE A 719 -3.99 -37.02 19.78
CA ILE A 719 -3.55 -35.68 19.37
C ILE A 719 -2.02 -35.64 19.20
N LEU A 720 -1.26 -36.19 20.14
CA LEU A 720 0.20 -36.20 20.09
C LEU A 720 0.74 -36.95 18.86
N ASN A 721 0.13 -38.09 18.51
CA ASN A 721 0.50 -38.85 17.32
C ASN A 721 0.20 -38.06 16.04
N ASN A 722 -0.97 -37.44 15.94
CA ASN A 722 -1.37 -36.63 14.79
C ASN A 722 -0.39 -35.46 14.55
N ILE A 723 -0.03 -34.74 15.62
CA ILE A 723 0.93 -33.61 15.54
C ILE A 723 2.34 -34.06 15.21
N THR A 724 2.76 -35.22 15.72
CA THR A 724 4.06 -35.78 15.37
C THR A 724 4.17 -36.01 13.86
N GLY A 725 3.13 -36.56 13.24
CA GLY A 725 3.06 -36.69 11.78
C GLY A 725 3.13 -35.35 11.04
N PHE A 726 2.46 -34.30 11.53
CA PHE A 726 2.54 -32.95 10.93
C PHE A 726 3.93 -32.30 11.09
N CYS A 727 4.63 -32.55 12.20
CA CYS A 727 6.00 -32.04 12.40
C CYS A 727 7.03 -32.71 11.48
N GLU A 728 6.84 -34.00 11.23
CA GLU A 728 7.76 -34.81 10.40
C GLU A 728 7.52 -34.62 8.90
N ASN A 729 6.25 -34.43 8.52
CA ASN A 729 5.85 -34.16 7.13
C ASN A 729 5.16 -32.79 7.05
N PRO A 730 5.89 -31.67 7.20
CA PRO A 730 5.30 -30.36 7.04
C PRO A 730 4.76 -30.24 5.62
N LYS A 731 3.44 -30.09 5.49
CA LYS A 731 2.84 -29.75 4.20
C LYS A 731 3.47 -28.44 3.73
N PRO A 732 3.88 -28.31 2.46
CA PRO A 732 4.40 -27.06 1.95
C PRO A 732 3.36 -25.95 2.23
N PRO A 733 3.79 -24.75 2.66
CA PRO A 733 2.87 -23.63 2.80
C PRO A 733 2.18 -23.48 1.46
N PHE A 734 0.84 -23.45 1.44
CA PHE A 734 -0.01 -23.34 0.23
C PHE A 734 0.77 -22.67 -0.89
N THR A 735 1.34 -23.48 -1.78
CA THR A 735 2.01 -22.96 -2.96
C THR A 735 0.93 -22.26 -3.75
N LYS A 736 1.23 -21.08 -4.30
CA LYS A 736 0.36 -20.43 -5.29
C LYS A 736 0.12 -21.48 -6.39
N ASP A 737 -1.03 -22.15 -6.37
CA ASP A 737 -1.35 -23.10 -7.42
C ASP A 737 -1.38 -22.34 -8.75
N ASP A 738 -0.86 -22.99 -9.79
CA ASP A 738 -0.77 -22.48 -11.16
C ASP A 738 -2.15 -22.16 -11.80
N GLU A 739 -3.25 -22.37 -11.07
CA GLU A 739 -4.63 -22.03 -11.45
C GLU A 739 -4.92 -20.51 -11.45
N GLU A 740 -4.08 -19.69 -10.81
CA GLU A 740 -4.22 -18.21 -10.81
C GLU A 740 -4.17 -17.57 -12.22
N ARG A 741 -3.59 -18.25 -13.22
CA ARG A 741 -3.23 -17.60 -14.50
C ARG A 741 -4.36 -17.45 -15.52
N ASN A 742 -5.52 -18.10 -15.33
CA ASN A 742 -6.60 -18.13 -16.34
C ASN A 742 -8.02 -17.93 -15.79
N LEU A 743 -8.16 -17.43 -14.56
CA LEU A 743 -9.47 -17.15 -13.98
C LEU A 743 -9.96 -15.76 -14.45
N SER A 744 -11.22 -15.65 -14.88
CA SER A 744 -11.83 -14.35 -15.22
C SER A 744 -11.89 -13.44 -13.99
N GLU A 745 -12.00 -12.12 -14.18
CA GLU A 745 -12.16 -11.12 -13.09
C GLU A 745 -13.24 -11.53 -12.06
N THR A 746 -14.34 -12.15 -12.52
CA THR A 746 -15.41 -12.73 -11.69
C THR A 746 -14.92 -13.75 -10.65
N TYR A 747 -14.01 -14.63 -11.06
CA TYR A 747 -13.46 -15.65 -10.17
C TYR A 747 -12.43 -15.06 -9.21
N LEU A 748 -11.79 -13.95 -9.54
CA LEU A 748 -10.80 -13.30 -8.66
C LEU A 748 -11.43 -12.76 -7.37
N THR A 749 -12.61 -12.15 -7.38
CA THR A 749 -13.28 -11.69 -6.15
C THR A 749 -13.74 -12.87 -5.30
N PHE A 750 -14.39 -13.85 -5.93
CA PHE A 750 -14.77 -15.13 -5.32
C PHE A 750 -13.58 -15.84 -4.67
N TYR A 751 -12.43 -15.86 -5.36
CA TYR A 751 -11.19 -16.49 -4.90
C TYR A 751 -10.42 -15.66 -3.87
N ASN A 752 -10.40 -14.32 -3.99
CA ASN A 752 -9.71 -13.43 -3.06
C ASN A 752 -10.39 -13.42 -1.70
N VAL A 753 -11.73 -13.42 -1.67
CA VAL A 753 -12.52 -13.62 -0.44
C VAL A 753 -12.18 -14.97 0.20
N PHE A 754 -12.17 -16.04 -0.60
CA PHE A 754 -11.77 -17.39 -0.15
C PHE A 754 -10.33 -17.46 0.37
N ARG A 755 -9.43 -16.57 -0.09
CA ARG A 755 -8.02 -16.57 0.29
C ARG A 755 -7.71 -15.80 1.56
N ILE A 756 -8.39 -14.68 1.80
CA ILE A 756 -8.13 -13.79 2.96
C ILE A 756 -8.24 -14.58 4.27
N GLU A 757 -9.09 -15.60 4.34
CA GLU A 757 -9.28 -16.43 5.54
C GLU A 757 -8.10 -17.41 5.81
N LYS A 758 -7.35 -17.85 4.78
CA LYS A 758 -6.30 -18.89 4.91
C LYS A 758 -4.87 -18.36 4.98
N THR A 759 -4.60 -17.13 4.56
CA THR A 759 -3.22 -16.64 4.36
C THR A 759 -2.49 -16.11 5.59
N GLU A 760 -3.19 -15.86 6.71
CA GLU A 760 -2.58 -15.17 7.86
C GLU A 760 -2.08 -16.08 8.98
N TYR A 761 -2.46 -17.37 9.02
CA TYR A 761 -2.16 -18.25 10.14
C TYR A 761 -1.26 -19.43 9.75
N ARG A 762 -0.01 -19.42 10.23
CA ARG A 762 0.91 -20.57 10.17
C ARG A 762 0.97 -21.21 11.55
N PRO A 763 0.32 -22.37 11.77
CA PRO A 763 0.35 -23.04 13.06
C PRO A 763 1.76 -23.47 13.44
N ASP A 764 2.15 -23.22 14.69
CA ASP A 764 3.42 -23.68 15.24
C ASP A 764 3.26 -25.08 15.85
N TYR A 765 3.23 -26.10 14.99
CA TYR A 765 3.09 -27.50 15.41
C TYR A 765 4.24 -27.96 16.31
N GLN A 766 5.44 -27.38 16.15
CA GLN A 766 6.60 -27.72 16.98
C GLN A 766 6.42 -27.22 18.40
N ASN A 767 6.03 -25.95 18.57
CA ASN A 767 5.73 -25.39 19.90
C ASN A 767 4.55 -26.12 20.54
N PHE A 768 3.50 -26.45 19.77
CA PHE A 768 2.39 -27.24 20.28
C PHE A 768 2.86 -28.60 20.82
N ARG A 769 3.65 -29.35 20.04
CA ARG A 769 4.23 -30.64 20.46
C ARG A 769 5.07 -30.48 21.71
N TYR A 770 5.91 -29.44 21.78
CA TYR A 770 6.72 -29.13 22.95
C TYR A 770 5.86 -28.87 24.20
N LEU A 771 4.77 -28.10 24.09
CA LEU A 771 3.87 -27.81 25.20
C LEU A 771 3.18 -29.08 25.72
N MET A 772 2.80 -30.00 24.84
CA MET A 772 2.31 -31.33 25.26
C MET A 772 3.38 -32.11 26.02
N TRP A 773 4.60 -32.24 25.50
CA TRP A 773 5.68 -32.94 26.21
C TRP A 773 6.02 -32.29 27.54
N LYS A 774 6.01 -30.96 27.59
CA LYS A 774 6.22 -30.19 28.82
C LYS A 774 5.11 -30.46 29.84
N ALA A 775 3.85 -30.48 29.42
CA ALA A 775 2.75 -30.83 30.31
C ALA A 775 2.91 -32.26 30.86
N MET A 776 3.41 -33.22 30.07
CA MET A 776 3.67 -34.60 30.51
C MET A 776 4.69 -34.70 31.65
N SER A 777 5.62 -33.74 31.79
CA SER A 777 6.54 -33.74 32.93
C SER A 777 5.82 -33.51 34.26
N ASP A 778 4.66 -32.85 34.25
CA ASP A 778 3.87 -32.57 35.46
C ASP A 778 3.08 -33.79 35.96
N PHE A 779 3.01 -34.88 35.17
CA PHE A 779 2.35 -36.15 35.52
C PHE A 779 3.17 -37.39 35.17
N ALA A 780 4.48 -37.32 35.40
CA ALA A 780 5.44 -38.37 35.06
C ALA A 780 5.04 -39.78 35.55
N SER A 781 4.43 -39.91 36.73
CA SER A 781 4.01 -41.20 37.29
C SER A 781 2.97 -41.95 36.43
N VAL A 782 2.08 -41.22 35.74
CA VAL A 782 1.11 -41.82 34.80
C VAL A 782 1.81 -42.20 33.50
N VAL A 783 2.73 -41.35 33.04
CA VAL A 783 3.54 -41.58 31.83
C VAL A 783 4.40 -42.84 31.99
N GLU A 784 5.06 -43.02 33.13
CA GLU A 784 5.89 -44.19 33.45
C GLU A 784 5.08 -45.50 33.37
N ARG A 785 3.90 -45.53 34.01
CA ARG A 785 2.98 -46.69 33.97
C ARG A 785 2.48 -47.02 32.56
N ARG A 786 2.51 -46.03 31.65
CA ARG A 786 2.01 -46.13 30.27
C ARG A 786 3.11 -46.00 29.22
N SER A 787 4.37 -46.20 29.63
CA SER A 787 5.57 -46.06 28.79
C SER A 787 5.49 -46.80 27.45
N ARG A 788 4.78 -47.93 27.39
CA ARG A 788 4.51 -48.69 26.15
C ARG A 788 3.95 -47.85 24.99
N PHE A 789 3.19 -46.80 25.29
CA PHE A 789 2.58 -45.91 24.27
C PHE A 789 3.51 -44.75 23.87
N VAL A 790 4.48 -44.43 24.72
CA VAL A 790 5.41 -43.30 24.55
C VAL A 790 6.71 -43.74 23.88
N MET A 791 7.17 -44.96 24.18
CA MET A 791 8.39 -45.53 23.62
C MET A 791 8.47 -45.53 22.07
N PRO A 792 7.39 -45.83 21.32
CA PRO A 792 7.43 -45.77 19.86
C PRO A 792 7.81 -44.37 19.33
N LEU A 793 7.28 -43.30 19.93
CA LEU A 793 7.59 -41.91 19.56
C LEU A 793 9.05 -41.56 19.84
N PHE A 794 9.63 -42.13 20.89
CA PHE A 794 11.06 -41.95 21.20
C PHE A 794 11.94 -42.67 20.17
N PHE A 795 11.62 -43.91 19.80
CA PHE A 795 12.37 -44.63 18.77
C PHE A 795 12.30 -43.94 17.41
N GLN A 796 11.11 -43.47 17.02
CA GLN A 796 10.91 -42.70 15.78
C GLN A 796 11.71 -41.37 15.74
N PHE A 797 12.02 -40.78 16.90
CA PHE A 797 12.86 -39.58 16.97
C PHE A 797 14.36 -39.87 16.88
N VAL A 798 14.79 -41.06 17.33
CA VAL A 798 16.20 -41.48 17.35
C VAL A 798 16.62 -42.07 16.00
N GLU A 799 15.69 -42.73 15.30
CA GLU A 799 15.82 -43.14 13.90
C GLU A 799 15.80 -41.92 12.96
#